data_AF-A0AB39P1N2-F1
#
_entry.id   AF-A0AB39P1N2-F1
#
_cell.length_a   1.000
_cell.length_b   1.000
_cell.length_c   1.000
_cell.angle_alpha   90.00
_cell.angle_beta   90.00
_cell.angle_gamma   90.00
#
_symmetry.space_group_name_H-M   'P 1'
#
loop_
_entity.id
_entity.type
_entity.pdbx_description
1 polymer ?
#
loop_
_entity_poly.entity_id
_entity_poly.type
_entity_poly.pdbx_seq_one_letter_code
_entity_poly.pdbx_strand_id
1 'polypeptide(L)'
;MTPDRPHSPRVPPRVPFAVTEISPEARQAAERVLASGWVTTGHETELFEEEFASYVRAGHAVGVSSCTAALELTLRALHLPAGSRVLIPTVTFCGAAQAILHAGLRPVLVDVDPRTGMPTPATVATAARACGCPAAMMVLHFAGAPAPVAELAEAARLPLSLVIEDAAHALGTTVDDRPVGGLTAAACFSFYATKNLPIGEGGMVTTDDAMIAERIRRTRLHGMSADAWRRDLPGGSWRYTVEEAGLKANMTDVQAAIGRAQLPHVADWQRRRHAVADHYASALAPVPGLEPLDVSAHGTHARHLYPVRVQEEYGIGRDELVERLAERGIGTSVHFIPLHRMPYFQRSAITPPGGLPGADELFPQLLSLPMHPRLTEDMVGEVCAELTRLAGPPRTAPARPHPPRPAGLRTLVIGAGEAGQALARDLGRTPDFGLAPVGYLDDDPAKQRAGAIGNLPVLGKLDDTKAAALKHRIDAVVVAIPGLSPERFRQVADAAEATGASVRYLPSFIAALRRDVAGSDMRALDVHKLIGRDEIHVVSPEARSTVAGRRVLVTGAGGSIGSELCRQVRAFGPSRLFLLDHDESNLHRLQLELYGDALLSDDIVISDIRDRPRIDQVFRELRPEIVFHAAAHKHLPLLERHPCEGVKSNVMGTEHLVRAAAAHGTERFVLISTDKAADPVSVLGATKRLAELIVQEAQRGSPAGTVFTAVRFGNVLGSRGSLLSVVAEQLGTGSAVTVTHPDVTRFFMTIEEAAGLVLEAARMAAGGEVFVLDMHDPIRIVDLVRKFAQSVNVPDVHIRFTGLRQGEKLNETLFSRHERHTRTSHPQILAASSTQQRSDSAGLSERLPGLYAAAERNDTDAVRRALAGLLPGFPATAARQPLSVMTAPYPDGF
;
A
#
# COMPACT_ATOMS: atom_id res chain seq x y z
N MET A 1 -28.41 22.90 5.57
CA MET A 1 -28.70 22.81 7.01
C MET A 1 -29.84 21.84 7.22
N THR A 2 -29.47 20.63 7.60
CA THR A 2 -30.30 19.58 8.22
C THR A 2 -29.45 19.13 9.41
N PRO A 3 -30.02 18.97 10.62
CA PRO A 3 -29.22 18.84 11.83
C PRO A 3 -28.47 17.51 11.82
N ASP A 4 -27.17 17.59 12.12
CA ASP A 4 -26.25 16.49 12.31
C ASP A 4 -26.88 15.36 13.13
N ARG A 5 -26.86 14.13 12.59
CA ARG A 5 -26.91 12.96 13.45
C ARG A 5 -25.52 12.81 14.06
N PRO A 6 -25.38 12.82 15.39
CA PRO A 6 -24.09 12.57 16.00
C PRO A 6 -23.62 11.16 15.60
N HIS A 7 -22.36 11.03 15.17
CA HIS A 7 -21.70 9.74 15.15
C HIS A 7 -21.73 9.20 16.58
N SER A 8 -22.64 8.25 16.86
CA SER A 8 -22.63 7.53 18.11
C SER A 8 -21.25 6.86 18.25
N PRO A 9 -20.53 7.03 19.38
CA PRO A 9 -19.33 6.26 19.63
C PRO A 9 -19.69 4.77 19.48
N ARG A 10 -18.89 4.00 18.74
CA ARG A 10 -19.08 2.54 18.66
C ARG A 10 -19.00 2.00 20.09
N VAL A 11 -20.16 1.70 20.67
CA VAL A 11 -20.24 1.09 22.00
C VAL A 11 -19.53 -0.27 21.88
N PRO A 12 -18.51 -0.54 22.71
CA PRO A 12 -17.85 -1.83 22.68
C PRO A 12 -18.87 -2.96 22.90
N PRO A 13 -18.69 -4.12 22.26
CA PRO A 13 -19.61 -5.24 22.42
C PRO A 13 -19.78 -5.57 23.90
N ARG A 14 -21.01 -5.93 24.30
CA ARG A 14 -21.35 -6.31 25.67
C ARG A 14 -20.49 -7.49 26.15
N VAL A 15 -20.23 -8.45 25.25
CA VAL A 15 -19.28 -9.55 25.47
C VAL A 15 -18.14 -9.41 24.44
N PRO A 16 -16.99 -8.83 24.81
CA PRO A 16 -15.87 -8.68 23.89
C PRO A 16 -15.22 -10.04 23.57
N PHE A 17 -14.70 -10.17 22.34
CA PHE A 17 -13.97 -11.38 21.93
C PHE A 17 -12.67 -11.58 22.74
N ALA A 18 -11.95 -10.49 23.01
CA ALA A 18 -10.73 -10.46 23.79
C ALA A 18 -10.61 -9.12 24.55
N VAL A 19 -9.95 -9.16 25.71
CA VAL A 19 -9.64 -8.00 26.54
C VAL A 19 -8.18 -8.11 26.98
N THR A 20 -7.43 -7.02 26.83
CA THR A 20 -6.05 -6.94 27.33
C THR A 20 -6.09 -6.70 28.83
N GLU A 21 -5.68 -7.71 29.59
CA GLU A 21 -5.49 -7.60 31.04
C GLU A 21 -4.11 -6.98 31.30
N ILE A 22 -4.05 -5.88 32.07
CA ILE A 22 -2.80 -5.33 32.59
C ILE A 22 -2.97 -5.16 34.10
N SER A 23 -2.26 -6.00 34.87
CA SER A 23 -2.38 -6.03 36.33
C SER A 23 -1.92 -4.70 36.96
N PRO A 24 -2.43 -4.33 38.14
CA PRO A 24 -1.95 -3.15 38.87
C PRO A 24 -0.43 -3.16 39.07
N GLU A 25 0.15 -4.32 39.37
CA GLU A 25 1.59 -4.54 39.55
C GLU A 25 2.34 -4.24 38.25
N ALA A 26 1.80 -4.67 37.10
CA ALA A 26 2.39 -4.41 35.80
C ALA A 26 2.37 -2.91 35.43
N ARG A 27 1.31 -2.18 35.82
CA ARG A 27 1.26 -0.72 35.63
C ARG A 27 2.33 0.00 36.46
N GLN A 28 2.45 -0.38 37.74
CA GLN A 28 3.49 0.17 38.63
C GLN A 28 4.89 -0.18 38.13
N ALA A 29 5.10 -1.40 37.63
CA ALA A 29 6.36 -1.83 37.06
C ALA A 29 6.73 -1.00 35.82
N ALA A 30 5.78 -0.76 34.92
CA ALA A 30 5.98 0.11 33.75
C ALA A 30 6.31 1.55 34.15
N GLU A 31 5.57 2.14 35.09
CA GLU A 31 5.82 3.48 35.62
C GLU A 31 7.22 3.60 36.23
N ARG A 32 7.68 2.58 36.98
CA ARG A 32 9.03 2.53 37.56
C ARG A 32 10.11 2.56 36.48
N VAL A 33 9.95 1.79 35.40
CA VAL A 33 10.91 1.80 34.28
C VAL A 33 10.89 3.14 33.56
N LEU A 34 9.72 3.69 33.28
CA LEU A 34 9.59 5.02 32.65
C LEU A 34 10.27 6.11 33.49
N ALA A 35 10.10 6.08 34.81
CA ALA A 35 10.73 7.02 35.73
C ALA A 35 12.27 6.86 35.82
N SER A 36 12.80 5.68 35.50
CA SER A 36 14.25 5.43 35.53
C SER A 36 15.03 6.11 34.39
N GLY A 37 14.35 6.48 33.30
CA GLY A 37 14.97 7.00 32.07
C GLY A 37 15.58 5.94 31.15
N TRP A 38 15.70 4.67 31.59
CA TRP A 38 16.12 3.57 30.73
C TRP A 38 14.93 2.75 30.25
N VAL A 39 14.40 3.12 29.07
CA VAL A 39 13.14 2.56 28.55
C VAL A 39 13.32 1.51 27.45
N THR A 40 14.56 1.21 27.04
CA THR A 40 14.88 0.20 26.01
C THR A 40 15.46 -1.06 26.67
N THR A 41 16.00 -2.01 25.90
CA THR A 41 16.60 -3.24 26.44
C THR A 41 17.65 -2.92 27.51
N GLY A 42 17.46 -3.49 28.69
CA GLY A 42 18.31 -3.34 29.86
C GLY A 42 18.06 -4.48 30.85
N HIS A 43 18.10 -4.14 32.13
CA HIS A 43 18.08 -5.12 33.21
C HIS A 43 16.74 -5.84 33.36
N GLU A 44 15.61 -5.16 33.14
CA GLU A 44 14.29 -5.79 33.24
C GLU A 44 14.11 -6.85 32.14
N THR A 45 14.68 -6.63 30.95
CA THR A 45 14.69 -7.62 29.86
C THR A 45 15.49 -8.86 30.23
N GLU A 46 16.70 -8.71 30.79
CA GLU A 46 17.52 -9.85 31.24
C GLU A 46 16.79 -10.69 32.30
N LEU A 47 16.19 -10.04 33.30
CA LEU A 47 15.42 -10.74 34.33
C LEU A 47 14.18 -11.44 33.77
N PHE A 48 13.49 -10.82 32.81
CA PHE A 48 12.33 -11.46 32.19
C PHE A 48 12.72 -12.68 31.37
N GLU A 49 13.86 -12.63 30.67
CA GLU A 49 14.42 -13.80 29.96
C GLU A 49 14.69 -14.96 30.93
N GLU A 50 15.34 -14.70 32.07
CA GLU A 50 15.64 -15.73 33.08
C GLU A 50 14.38 -16.32 33.72
N GLU A 51 13.43 -15.47 34.12
CA GLU A 51 12.16 -15.87 34.71
C GLU A 51 11.31 -16.66 33.73
N PHE A 52 11.26 -16.24 32.47
CA PHE A 52 10.48 -16.94 31.44
C PHE A 52 11.10 -18.28 31.05
N ALA A 53 12.43 -18.34 30.89
CA ALA A 53 13.15 -19.61 30.65
C ALA A 53 12.85 -20.63 31.74
N SER A 54 12.89 -20.19 33.00
CA SER A 54 12.53 -21.00 34.17
C SER A 54 11.07 -21.45 34.14
N TYR A 55 10.16 -20.56 33.76
CA TYR A 55 8.73 -20.83 33.68
C TYR A 55 8.39 -21.93 32.65
N VAL A 56 8.98 -21.88 31.45
CA VAL A 56 8.76 -22.89 30.39
C VAL A 56 9.73 -24.07 30.46
N ARG A 57 10.65 -24.08 31.43
CA ARG A 57 11.69 -25.10 31.60
C ARG A 57 12.61 -25.27 30.38
N ALA A 58 13.02 -24.14 29.77
CA ALA A 58 14.01 -24.11 28.70
C ALA A 58 15.37 -23.63 29.24
N GLY A 59 16.47 -24.03 28.58
CA GLY A 59 17.82 -23.61 28.94
C GLY A 59 18.07 -22.11 28.76
N HIS A 60 17.43 -21.50 27.75
CA HIS A 60 17.57 -20.08 27.44
C HIS A 60 16.25 -19.48 26.97
N ALA A 61 16.07 -18.18 27.24
CA ALA A 61 15.08 -17.34 26.60
C ALA A 61 15.73 -16.05 26.07
N VAL A 62 15.18 -15.49 25.00
CA VAL A 62 15.63 -14.24 24.36
C VAL A 62 14.43 -13.37 23.98
N GLY A 63 14.32 -12.20 24.62
CA GLY A 63 13.21 -11.27 24.43
C GLY A 63 13.32 -10.53 23.10
N VAL A 64 12.24 -10.52 22.34
CA VAL A 64 12.18 -9.84 21.03
C VAL A 64 10.92 -9.00 20.87
N SER A 65 10.88 -8.16 19.84
CA SER A 65 9.80 -7.19 19.63
C SER A 65 8.46 -7.82 19.25
N SER A 66 8.45 -9.05 18.70
CA SER A 66 7.23 -9.79 18.36
C SER A 66 7.52 -11.28 18.13
N CYS A 67 6.48 -12.13 18.12
CA CYS A 67 6.62 -13.54 17.71
C CYS A 67 7.05 -13.69 16.24
N THR A 68 6.61 -12.79 15.35
CA THR A 68 7.07 -12.79 13.95
C THR A 68 8.59 -12.60 13.87
N ALA A 69 9.14 -11.66 14.66
CA ALA A 69 10.58 -11.47 14.75
C ALA A 69 11.29 -12.67 15.41
N ALA A 70 10.66 -13.30 16.42
CA ALA A 70 11.16 -14.52 17.05
C ALA A 70 11.34 -15.65 16.02
N LEU A 71 10.32 -15.89 15.20
CA LEU A 71 10.33 -16.89 14.12
C LEU A 71 11.38 -16.57 13.06
N GLU A 72 11.47 -15.32 12.60
CA GLU A 72 12.43 -14.91 11.58
C GLU A 72 13.88 -15.04 12.07
N LEU A 73 14.18 -14.56 13.28
CA LEU A 73 15.52 -14.66 13.86
C LEU A 73 15.93 -16.11 14.12
N THR A 74 14.99 -16.96 14.53
CA THR A 74 15.24 -18.41 14.69
C THR A 74 15.57 -19.06 13.35
N LEU A 75 14.79 -18.78 12.30
CA LEU A 75 15.06 -19.30 10.95
C LEU A 75 16.44 -18.85 10.41
N ARG A 76 16.81 -17.58 10.65
CA ARG A 76 18.16 -17.06 10.33
C ARG A 76 19.25 -17.74 11.17
N ALA A 77 18.96 -18.06 12.44
CA ALA A 77 19.86 -18.74 13.35
C ALA A 77 20.22 -20.17 12.87
N LEU A 78 19.31 -20.83 12.13
CA LEU A 78 19.54 -22.16 11.54
C LEU A 78 20.51 -22.18 10.36
N HIS A 79 20.90 -21.02 9.80
CA HIS A 79 21.82 -20.92 8.64
C HIS A 79 21.41 -21.77 7.41
N LEU A 80 20.11 -21.89 7.17
CA LEU A 80 19.62 -22.63 6.01
C LEU A 80 20.03 -21.91 4.71
N PRO A 81 20.38 -22.63 3.64
CA PRO A 81 20.65 -22.03 2.35
C PRO A 81 19.47 -21.18 1.85
N ALA A 82 19.74 -20.05 1.19
CA ALA A 82 18.69 -19.21 0.63
C ALA A 82 17.75 -19.99 -0.31
N GLY A 83 16.45 -19.73 -0.22
CA GLY A 83 15.42 -20.44 -0.98
C GLY A 83 15.07 -21.84 -0.46
N SER A 84 15.69 -22.29 0.65
CA SER A 84 15.35 -23.57 1.26
C SER A 84 13.88 -23.64 1.66
N ARG A 85 13.31 -24.84 1.58
CA ARG A 85 11.88 -25.09 1.74
C ARG A 85 11.54 -25.35 3.21
N VAL A 86 10.60 -24.59 3.76
CA VAL A 86 10.15 -24.70 5.14
C VAL A 86 8.68 -25.10 5.15
N LEU A 87 8.35 -26.24 5.77
CA LEU A 87 6.97 -26.68 5.91
C LEU A 87 6.25 -25.78 6.92
N ILE A 88 5.02 -25.36 6.62
CA ILE A 88 4.17 -24.57 7.52
C ILE A 88 2.69 -24.93 7.33
N PRO A 89 1.88 -25.07 8.39
CA PRO A 89 0.44 -25.26 8.25
C PRO A 89 -0.21 -24.12 7.47
N THR A 90 -1.17 -24.44 6.60
CA THR A 90 -1.93 -23.40 5.89
C THR A 90 -2.92 -22.65 6.79
N VAL A 91 -3.42 -23.28 7.85
CA VAL A 91 -4.24 -22.63 8.87
C VAL A 91 -3.32 -22.07 9.95
N THR A 92 -2.82 -20.85 9.72
CA THR A 92 -1.94 -20.13 10.65
C THR A 92 -2.05 -18.62 10.41
N PHE A 93 -1.45 -17.82 11.30
CA PHE A 93 -1.33 -16.38 11.11
C PHE A 93 -0.32 -16.05 10.00
N CYS A 94 -0.64 -15.08 9.14
CA CYS A 94 0.18 -14.74 7.98
C CYS A 94 1.62 -14.29 8.35
N GLY A 95 1.82 -13.69 9.52
CA GLY A 95 3.13 -13.31 10.02
C GLY A 95 4.11 -14.48 10.12
N ALA A 96 3.63 -15.69 10.44
CA ALA A 96 4.47 -16.88 10.51
C ALA A 96 5.06 -17.27 9.14
N ALA A 97 4.25 -17.19 8.08
CA ALA A 97 4.72 -17.44 6.71
C ALA A 97 5.59 -16.29 6.18
N GLN A 98 5.33 -15.04 6.59
CA GLN A 98 6.19 -13.90 6.26
C GLN A 98 7.57 -14.01 6.89
N ALA A 99 7.69 -14.53 8.12
CA ALA A 99 8.97 -14.79 8.76
C ALA A 99 9.87 -15.72 7.93
N ILE A 100 9.28 -16.76 7.31
CA ILE A 100 9.98 -17.64 6.35
C ILE A 100 10.49 -16.85 5.15
N LEU A 101 9.64 -16.03 4.53
CA LEU A 101 10.00 -15.24 3.35
C LEU A 101 11.07 -14.18 3.66
N HIS A 102 10.95 -13.47 4.79
CA HIS A 102 11.91 -12.45 5.21
C HIS A 102 13.27 -13.03 5.59
N ALA A 103 13.30 -14.28 6.10
CA ALA A 103 14.54 -15.03 6.28
C ALA A 103 15.17 -15.50 4.95
N GLY A 104 14.57 -15.19 3.80
CA GLY A 104 15.05 -15.59 2.48
C GLY A 104 14.73 -17.04 2.12
N LEU A 105 13.76 -17.66 2.80
CA LEU A 105 13.36 -19.06 2.64
C LEU A 105 12.01 -19.15 1.90
N ARG A 106 11.58 -20.37 1.54
CA ARG A 106 10.33 -20.62 0.81
C ARG A 106 9.33 -21.42 1.64
N PRO A 107 8.14 -20.88 1.95
CA PRO A 107 7.11 -21.62 2.65
C PRO A 107 6.48 -22.68 1.75
N VAL A 108 6.30 -23.89 2.29
CA VAL A 108 5.54 -24.99 1.69
C VAL A 108 4.34 -25.25 2.59
N LEU A 109 3.15 -25.08 2.04
CA LEU A 109 1.92 -25.18 2.80
C LEU A 109 1.58 -26.65 3.10
N VAL A 110 1.19 -26.91 4.34
CA VAL A 110 0.75 -28.22 4.81
C VAL A 110 -0.74 -28.16 5.12
N ASP A 111 -1.48 -29.16 4.64
CA ASP A 111 -2.91 -29.30 4.94
C ASP A 111 -3.15 -29.70 6.39
N VAL A 112 -4.37 -29.49 6.87
CA VAL A 112 -4.78 -29.78 8.25
C VAL A 112 -5.89 -30.83 8.29
N ASP A 113 -6.03 -31.53 9.41
CA ASP A 113 -7.24 -32.27 9.71
C ASP A 113 -8.35 -31.27 10.12
N PRO A 114 -9.51 -31.26 9.45
CA PRO A 114 -10.63 -30.38 9.80
C PRO A 114 -11.09 -30.51 11.25
N ARG A 115 -10.90 -31.67 11.88
CA ARG A 115 -11.34 -31.90 13.26
C ARG A 115 -10.44 -31.23 14.27
N THR A 116 -9.15 -31.09 13.99
CA THR A 116 -8.16 -30.54 14.93
C THR A 116 -7.67 -29.14 14.53
N GLY A 117 -7.78 -28.78 13.25
CA GLY A 117 -7.18 -27.58 12.67
C GLY A 117 -5.65 -27.62 12.57
N MET A 118 -5.03 -28.78 12.79
CA MET A 118 -3.58 -28.99 12.75
C MET A 118 -3.17 -30.02 11.69
N PRO A 119 -1.92 -29.97 11.19
CA PRO A 119 -1.38 -31.01 10.32
C PRO A 119 -1.38 -32.40 10.97
N THR A 120 -1.44 -33.43 10.13
CA THR A 120 -1.23 -34.83 10.53
C THR A 120 0.06 -35.37 9.89
N PRO A 121 0.61 -36.49 10.37
CA PRO A 121 1.73 -37.15 9.71
C PRO A 121 1.49 -37.39 8.21
N ALA A 122 0.25 -37.71 7.81
CA ALA A 122 -0.11 -37.93 6.41
C ALA A 122 -0.05 -36.64 5.57
N THR A 123 -0.58 -35.52 6.08
CA THR A 123 -0.54 -34.24 5.35
C THR A 123 0.88 -33.69 5.27
N VAL A 124 1.67 -33.83 6.35
CA VAL A 124 3.09 -33.46 6.37
C VAL A 124 3.90 -34.29 5.38
N ALA A 125 3.76 -35.61 5.38
CA ALA A 125 4.47 -36.48 4.44
C ALA A 125 4.13 -36.14 2.98
N THR A 126 2.89 -35.72 2.71
CA THR A 126 2.46 -35.27 1.38
C THR A 126 3.16 -33.97 0.97
N ALA A 127 3.20 -32.97 1.84
CA ALA A 127 3.91 -31.72 1.58
C ALA A 127 5.43 -31.92 1.44
N ALA A 128 6.02 -32.78 2.30
CA ALA A 128 7.45 -33.13 2.23
C ALA A 128 7.81 -33.78 0.88
N ARG A 129 6.98 -34.69 0.36
CA ARG A 129 7.16 -35.28 -0.98
C ARG A 129 7.05 -34.24 -2.09
N ALA A 130 6.06 -33.36 -2.03
CA ALA A 130 5.85 -32.31 -3.03
C ALA A 130 7.06 -31.36 -3.14
N CYS A 131 7.81 -31.20 -2.06
CA CYS A 131 8.92 -30.27 -1.97
C CYS A 131 10.32 -30.96 -2.00
N GLY A 132 10.41 -32.24 -2.34
CA GLY A 132 11.68 -32.92 -2.64
C GLY A 132 12.69 -33.01 -1.48
N CYS A 133 12.20 -32.93 -0.24
CA CYS A 133 12.88 -32.79 1.07
C CYS A 133 12.84 -31.35 1.61
N PRO A 134 12.14 -31.11 2.74
CA PRO A 134 12.17 -29.83 3.44
C PRO A 134 13.49 -29.63 4.19
N ALA A 135 13.89 -28.38 4.41
CA ALA A 135 15.07 -28.01 5.19
C ALA A 135 14.74 -27.72 6.66
N ALA A 136 13.49 -27.31 6.94
CA ALA A 136 12.96 -27.10 8.27
C ALA A 136 11.43 -27.19 8.26
N MET A 137 10.83 -27.16 9.44
CA MET A 137 9.38 -27.14 9.62
C MET A 137 8.99 -26.19 10.75
N MET A 138 7.89 -25.48 10.56
CA MET A 138 7.21 -24.71 11.60
C MET A 138 5.92 -25.42 12.02
N VAL A 139 5.77 -25.67 13.32
CA VAL A 139 4.60 -26.34 13.90
C VAL A 139 3.82 -25.35 14.76
N LEU A 140 2.53 -25.21 14.51
CA LEU A 140 1.64 -24.35 15.31
C LEU A 140 0.85 -25.18 16.32
N HIS A 141 0.91 -24.79 17.59
CA HIS A 141 -0.01 -25.24 18.64
C HIS A 141 -1.34 -24.49 18.53
N PHE A 142 -2.16 -24.86 17.54
CA PHE A 142 -3.35 -24.10 17.17
C PHE A 142 -4.34 -23.96 18.35
N ALA A 143 -4.89 -22.77 18.55
CA ALA A 143 -5.71 -22.40 19.72
C ALA A 143 -5.09 -22.64 21.12
N GLY A 144 -3.83 -23.07 21.20
CA GLY A 144 -3.16 -23.53 22.42
C GLY A 144 -3.26 -25.03 22.66
N ALA A 145 -3.82 -25.81 21.73
CA ALA A 145 -3.81 -27.26 21.79
C ALA A 145 -2.38 -27.80 21.56
N PRO A 146 -1.97 -28.86 22.29
CA PRO A 146 -0.72 -29.55 22.01
C PRO A 146 -0.76 -30.16 20.61
N ALA A 147 0.36 -30.04 19.89
CA ALA A 147 0.54 -30.61 18.56
C ALA A 147 1.49 -31.82 18.66
N PRO A 148 1.35 -32.86 17.83
CA PRO A 148 2.20 -34.05 17.86
C PRO A 148 3.56 -33.79 17.17
N VAL A 149 4.33 -32.84 17.72
CA VAL A 149 5.55 -32.27 17.08
C VAL A 149 6.52 -33.36 16.60
N ALA A 150 6.77 -34.38 17.42
CA ALA A 150 7.69 -35.46 17.09
C ALA A 150 7.22 -36.31 15.90
N GLU A 151 5.94 -36.67 15.86
CA GLU A 151 5.35 -37.45 14.77
C GLU A 151 5.32 -36.65 13.45
N LEU A 152 5.03 -35.35 13.53
CA LEU A 152 5.10 -34.46 12.36
C LEU A 152 6.55 -34.34 11.84
N ALA A 153 7.53 -34.22 12.73
CA ALA A 153 8.94 -34.14 12.36
C ALA A 153 9.42 -35.44 11.68
N GLU A 154 9.04 -36.60 12.24
CA GLU A 154 9.32 -37.91 11.64
C GLU A 154 8.71 -38.03 10.25
N ALA A 155 7.44 -37.62 10.07
CA ALA A 155 6.77 -37.62 8.78
C ALA A 155 7.44 -36.69 7.74
N ALA A 156 8.01 -35.57 8.20
CA ALA A 156 8.80 -34.66 7.39
C ALA A 156 10.24 -35.16 7.13
N ARG A 157 10.68 -36.21 7.83
CA ARG A 157 12.06 -36.72 7.87
C ARG A 157 13.06 -35.66 8.36
N LEU A 158 12.65 -34.88 9.35
CA LEU A 158 13.46 -33.83 9.97
C LEU A 158 13.82 -34.21 11.41
N PRO A 159 15.07 -33.98 11.86
CA PRO A 159 15.37 -33.99 13.28
C PRO A 159 14.66 -32.81 13.98
N LEU A 160 14.37 -32.95 15.29
CA LEU A 160 13.74 -31.90 16.09
C LEU A 160 14.54 -30.59 16.12
N SER A 161 15.86 -30.66 15.92
CA SER A 161 16.76 -29.49 15.81
C SER A 161 16.55 -28.65 14.54
N LEU A 162 15.68 -29.08 13.62
CA LEU A 162 15.24 -28.31 12.44
C LEU A 162 13.73 -28.00 12.47
N VAL A 163 13.10 -28.20 13.63
CA VAL A 163 11.71 -27.85 13.87
C VAL A 163 11.66 -26.58 14.70
N ILE A 164 10.77 -25.66 14.36
CA ILE A 164 10.50 -24.44 15.12
C ILE A 164 9.03 -24.50 15.56
N GLU A 165 8.80 -24.35 16.86
CA GLU A 165 7.44 -24.29 17.40
C GLU A 165 6.94 -22.83 17.35
N ASP A 166 5.90 -22.58 16.55
CA ASP A 166 5.08 -21.38 16.68
C ASP A 166 4.19 -21.56 17.92
N ALA A 167 4.72 -21.08 19.05
CA ALA A 167 4.11 -21.12 20.36
C ALA A 167 3.31 -19.84 20.67
N ALA A 168 2.90 -19.08 19.65
CA ALA A 168 2.13 -17.84 19.84
C ALA A 168 0.84 -18.04 20.66
N HIS A 169 0.26 -19.23 20.63
CA HIS A 169 -0.95 -19.61 21.39
C HIS A 169 -0.65 -20.56 22.56
N ALA A 170 0.60 -20.96 22.76
CA ALA A 170 0.97 -22.15 23.51
C ALA A 170 1.53 -21.87 24.92
N LEU A 171 1.48 -20.62 25.40
CA LEU A 171 1.90 -20.34 26.77
C LEU A 171 0.95 -21.03 27.76
N GLY A 172 1.48 -22.05 28.44
CA GLY A 172 0.73 -22.96 29.31
C GLY A 172 0.24 -24.25 28.64
N THR A 173 0.66 -24.52 27.40
CA THR A 173 0.48 -25.81 26.74
C THR A 173 1.55 -26.78 27.22
N THR A 174 1.17 -28.03 27.46
CA THR A 174 2.12 -29.14 27.62
C THR A 174 1.89 -30.17 26.52
N VAL A 175 2.97 -30.74 25.99
CA VAL A 175 2.93 -31.97 25.20
C VAL A 175 3.37 -33.09 26.14
N ASP A 176 2.48 -34.03 26.38
CA ASP A 176 2.53 -34.92 27.53
C ASP A 176 2.71 -34.09 28.83
N ASP A 177 3.72 -34.41 29.63
CA ASP A 177 4.05 -33.73 30.89
C ASP A 177 5.04 -32.56 30.72
N ARG A 178 5.45 -32.25 29.48
CA ARG A 178 6.47 -31.24 29.21
C ARG A 178 5.86 -29.93 28.68
N PRO A 179 6.18 -28.77 29.27
CA PRO A 179 5.81 -27.49 28.68
C PRO A 179 6.42 -27.32 27.29
N VAL A 180 5.68 -26.67 26.39
CA VAL A 180 6.24 -26.16 25.12
C VAL A 180 7.33 -25.15 25.47
N GLY A 181 8.55 -25.29 24.91
CA GLY A 181 9.64 -24.37 25.24
C GLY A 181 11.08 -24.78 24.87
N GLY A 182 11.45 -26.07 24.95
CA GLY A 182 12.87 -26.47 24.86
C GLY A 182 13.22 -27.66 23.95
N LEU A 183 12.24 -28.40 23.43
CA LEU A 183 12.49 -29.70 22.78
C LEU A 183 12.94 -29.61 21.31
N THR A 184 12.61 -28.52 20.64
CA THR A 184 12.89 -28.29 19.22
C THR A 184 14.06 -27.30 19.05
N ALA A 185 14.34 -26.85 17.83
CA ALA A 185 15.37 -25.83 17.62
C ALA A 185 15.09 -24.58 18.46
N ALA A 186 13.83 -24.14 18.48
CA ALA A 186 13.31 -23.14 19.40
C ALA A 186 11.78 -23.13 19.41
N ALA A 187 11.20 -22.64 20.50
CA ALA A 187 9.80 -22.24 20.58
C ALA A 187 9.68 -20.71 20.60
N CYS A 188 8.76 -20.17 19.80
CA CYS A 188 8.56 -18.74 19.61
C CYS A 188 7.20 -18.31 20.18
N PHE A 189 7.22 -17.50 21.23
CA PHE A 189 6.02 -17.03 21.94
C PHE A 189 5.61 -15.63 21.51
N SER A 190 4.31 -15.35 21.60
CA SER A 190 3.73 -14.03 21.38
C SER A 190 3.19 -13.47 22.68
N PHE A 191 3.49 -12.19 22.92
CA PHE A 191 2.95 -11.40 24.03
C PHE A 191 2.07 -10.24 23.54
N TYR A 192 1.53 -10.38 22.33
CA TYR A 192 0.58 -9.43 21.77
C TYR A 192 -0.61 -9.23 22.72
N ALA A 193 -1.26 -8.07 22.63
CA ALA A 193 -2.31 -7.59 23.54
C ALA A 193 -3.47 -8.56 23.83
N THR A 194 -3.68 -9.59 23.02
CA THR A 194 -4.75 -10.60 23.20
C THR A 194 -4.25 -11.97 23.67
N LYS A 195 -2.93 -12.18 23.80
CA LYS A 195 -2.31 -13.46 24.17
C LYS A 195 -2.48 -13.78 25.65
N ASN A 196 -2.10 -15.01 26.02
CA ASN A 196 -2.25 -15.50 27.40
C ASN A 196 -1.38 -14.74 28.41
N LEU A 197 -0.31 -14.10 27.95
CA LEU A 197 0.50 -13.12 28.68
C LEU A 197 0.60 -11.84 27.85
N PRO A 198 -0.36 -10.91 27.97
CA PRO A 198 -0.44 -9.73 27.09
C PRO A 198 0.42 -8.58 27.61
N ILE A 199 1.44 -8.13 26.87
CA ILE A 199 2.32 -7.00 27.28
C ILE A 199 2.23 -5.80 26.32
N GLY A 200 1.18 -5.76 25.49
CA GLY A 200 1.04 -4.84 24.37
C GLY A 200 1.60 -5.46 23.09
N GLU A 201 2.91 -5.31 22.89
CA GLU A 201 3.68 -5.95 21.81
C GLU A 201 4.89 -6.66 22.39
N GLY A 202 5.26 -7.81 21.83
CA GLY A 202 6.43 -8.56 22.27
C GLY A 202 6.43 -10.02 21.86
N GLY A 203 7.58 -10.65 21.97
CA GLY A 203 7.76 -12.09 21.81
C GLY A 203 8.97 -12.61 22.57
N MET A 204 9.08 -13.92 22.64
CA MET A 204 10.21 -14.61 23.27
C MET A 204 10.61 -15.79 22.39
N VAL A 205 11.91 -15.98 22.22
CA VAL A 205 12.45 -17.24 21.71
C VAL A 205 12.97 -18.04 22.90
N THR A 206 12.61 -19.31 23.02
CA THR A 206 13.21 -20.22 24.01
C THR A 206 13.84 -21.41 23.31
N THR A 207 14.99 -21.84 23.82
CA THR A 207 15.79 -22.93 23.23
C THR A 207 16.74 -23.51 24.28
N ASP A 208 17.08 -24.79 24.14
CA ASP A 208 18.16 -25.42 24.90
C ASP A 208 19.54 -25.25 24.24
N ASP A 209 19.59 -24.69 23.02
CA ASP A 209 20.82 -24.43 22.29
C ASP A 209 21.37 -23.02 22.58
N ALA A 210 22.45 -22.97 23.36
CA ALA A 210 23.14 -21.74 23.73
C ALA A 210 23.65 -20.94 22.52
N MET A 211 24.02 -21.60 21.42
CA MET A 211 24.50 -20.93 20.20
C MET A 211 23.36 -20.23 19.46
N ILE A 212 22.18 -20.87 19.39
CA ILE A 212 20.98 -20.22 18.84
C ILE A 212 20.60 -19.02 19.71
N ALA A 213 20.54 -19.18 21.03
CA ALA A 213 20.18 -18.09 21.94
C ALA A 213 21.14 -16.89 21.80
N GLU A 214 22.45 -17.13 21.84
CA GLU A 214 23.44 -16.07 21.75
C GLU A 214 23.42 -15.36 20.40
N ARG A 215 23.20 -16.11 19.31
CA ARG A 215 23.07 -15.54 17.99
C ARG A 215 21.82 -14.67 17.86
N ILE A 216 20.70 -15.08 18.42
CA ILE A 216 19.47 -14.28 18.43
C ILE A 216 19.65 -13.01 19.27
N ARG A 217 20.37 -13.06 20.41
CA ARG A 217 20.68 -11.86 21.21
C ARG A 217 21.47 -10.82 20.42
N ARG A 218 22.46 -11.24 19.62
CA ARG A 218 23.18 -10.33 18.73
C ARG A 218 22.30 -9.85 17.58
N THR A 219 21.64 -10.78 16.88
CA THR A 219 20.92 -10.48 15.63
C THR A 219 19.61 -9.74 15.85
N ARG A 220 18.98 -9.77 17.04
CA ARG A 220 17.84 -8.88 17.36
C ARG A 220 18.24 -7.40 17.45
N LEU A 221 19.54 -7.10 17.53
CA LEU A 221 20.07 -5.75 17.63
C LEU A 221 21.20 -5.53 16.59
N HIS A 222 20.82 -5.62 15.32
CA HIS A 222 21.67 -5.38 14.15
C HIS A 222 22.87 -6.32 13.97
N GLY A 223 23.02 -7.35 14.81
CA GLY A 223 24.18 -8.26 14.77
C GLY A 223 25.41 -7.69 15.47
N MET A 224 25.23 -6.69 16.34
CA MET A 224 26.32 -6.09 17.11
C MET A 224 26.86 -7.08 18.16
N SER A 225 28.19 -7.13 18.29
CA SER A 225 28.90 -8.02 19.23
C SER A 225 28.81 -7.61 20.70
N ALA A 226 28.28 -6.42 21.00
CA ALA A 226 28.16 -5.89 22.35
C ALA A 226 26.87 -5.08 22.51
N ASP A 227 26.16 -5.32 23.62
CA ASP A 227 24.92 -4.62 23.96
C ASP A 227 25.14 -3.14 24.24
N ALA A 228 24.22 -2.32 23.72
CA ALA A 228 24.30 -0.87 23.88
C ALA A 228 24.22 -0.41 25.34
N TRP A 229 23.42 -1.08 26.19
CA TRP A 229 23.26 -0.74 27.61
C TRP A 229 24.54 -0.96 28.44
N ARG A 230 25.29 -2.02 28.13
CA ARG A 230 26.50 -2.37 28.89
C ARG A 230 27.66 -1.40 28.66
N ARG A 231 27.53 -0.46 27.71
CA ARG A 231 28.51 0.60 27.43
C ARG A 231 28.64 1.59 28.58
N ASP A 232 27.53 1.85 29.27
CA ASP A 232 27.45 2.84 30.34
C ASP A 232 27.71 2.25 31.73
N LEU A 233 27.95 0.93 31.82
CA LEU A 233 28.35 0.24 33.05
C LEU A 233 29.87 0.38 33.30
N PRO A 234 30.34 0.32 34.56
CA PRO A 234 31.77 0.33 34.88
C PRO A 234 32.53 -0.79 34.13
N GLY A 235 33.51 -0.40 33.31
CA GLY A 235 34.26 -1.33 32.44
C GLY A 235 33.64 -1.56 31.04
N GLY A 236 32.53 -0.90 30.72
CA GLY A 236 31.90 -0.92 29.40
C GLY A 236 32.78 -0.30 28.31
N SER A 237 32.64 -0.80 27.08
CA SER A 237 33.36 -0.28 25.91
C SER A 237 32.38 0.17 24.84
N TRP A 238 32.65 1.33 24.23
CA TRP A 238 31.90 1.78 23.04
C TRP A 238 32.23 0.97 21.79
N ARG A 239 33.31 0.17 21.81
CA ARG A 239 33.74 -0.65 20.68
C ARG A 239 32.84 -1.88 20.53
N TYR A 240 32.32 -2.07 19.34
CA TYR A 240 31.59 -3.27 18.93
C TYR A 240 31.93 -3.59 17.47
N THR A 241 31.72 -4.83 17.06
CA THR A 241 31.76 -5.27 15.67
C THR A 241 30.36 -5.70 15.24
N VAL A 242 30.15 -5.82 13.93
CA VAL A 242 28.95 -6.43 13.35
C VAL A 242 29.43 -7.61 12.51
N GLU A 243 29.17 -8.82 12.98
CA GLU A 243 29.65 -10.05 12.34
C GLU A 243 28.68 -10.58 11.29
N GLU A 244 27.40 -10.23 11.42
CA GLU A 244 26.33 -10.66 10.53
C GLU A 244 25.17 -9.66 10.54
N ALA A 245 24.34 -9.67 9.49
CA ALA A 245 23.19 -8.78 9.39
C ALA A 245 22.07 -9.21 10.33
N GLY A 246 21.76 -8.37 11.33
CA GLY A 246 20.62 -8.52 12.22
C GLY A 246 19.42 -7.61 11.88
N LEU A 247 18.38 -7.69 12.71
CA LEU A 247 17.19 -6.85 12.71
C LEU A 247 17.23 -5.82 13.84
N LYS A 248 16.30 -4.86 13.83
CA LYS A 248 15.94 -4.06 15.01
C LYS A 248 14.70 -4.66 15.65
N ALA A 249 14.90 -5.64 16.52
CA ALA A 249 13.83 -6.48 17.06
C ALA A 249 14.01 -6.76 18.56
N ASN A 250 14.72 -5.90 19.29
CA ASN A 250 14.93 -6.04 20.72
C ASN A 250 13.67 -5.69 21.53
N MET A 251 13.43 -6.42 22.63
CA MET A 251 12.38 -6.11 23.61
C MET A 251 12.82 -4.94 24.51
N THR A 252 11.88 -4.08 24.89
CA THR A 252 12.17 -2.95 25.80
C THR A 252 12.03 -3.34 27.27
N ASP A 253 12.73 -2.66 28.18
CA ASP A 253 12.55 -2.88 29.62
C ASP A 253 11.14 -2.54 30.10
N VAL A 254 10.42 -1.64 29.41
CA VAL A 254 9.01 -1.37 29.71
C VAL A 254 8.16 -2.61 29.44
N GLN A 255 8.32 -3.24 28.27
CA GLN A 255 7.61 -4.48 27.92
C GLN A 255 8.01 -5.62 28.85
N ALA A 256 9.30 -5.75 29.13
CA ALA A 256 9.82 -6.79 30.01
C ALA A 256 9.28 -6.65 31.44
N ALA A 257 9.28 -5.45 32.01
CA ALA A 257 8.75 -5.21 33.36
C ALA A 257 7.26 -5.53 33.48
N ILE A 258 6.46 -5.23 32.45
CA ILE A 258 5.06 -5.66 32.36
C ILE A 258 4.98 -7.20 32.32
N GLY A 259 5.80 -7.84 31.47
CA GLY A 259 5.86 -9.29 31.35
C GLY A 259 6.18 -10.00 32.66
N ARG A 260 7.22 -9.54 33.36
CA ARG A 260 7.63 -10.04 34.68
C ARG A 260 6.52 -9.91 35.72
N ALA A 261 5.93 -8.73 35.83
CA ALA A 261 4.86 -8.48 36.79
C ALA A 261 3.61 -9.32 36.50
N GLN A 262 3.36 -9.70 35.25
CA GLN A 262 2.23 -10.53 34.88
C GLN A 262 2.47 -12.04 34.91
N LEU A 263 3.72 -12.48 34.74
CA LEU A 263 4.07 -13.90 34.66
C LEU A 263 3.51 -14.74 35.84
N PRO A 264 3.54 -14.26 37.11
CA PRO A 264 2.92 -14.98 38.23
C PRO A 264 1.42 -15.20 38.10
N HIS A 265 0.70 -14.33 37.38
CA HIS A 265 -0.76 -14.41 37.21
C HIS A 265 -1.19 -15.39 36.12
N VAL A 266 -0.28 -15.83 35.25
CA VAL A 266 -0.60 -16.70 34.11
C VAL A 266 -1.27 -17.99 34.58
N ALA A 267 -0.80 -18.60 35.67
CA ALA A 267 -1.41 -19.82 36.20
C ALA A 267 -2.90 -19.64 36.57
N ASP A 268 -3.25 -18.48 37.13
CA ASP A 268 -4.62 -18.16 37.55
C ASP A 268 -5.51 -17.87 36.33
N TRP A 269 -4.99 -17.11 35.37
CA TRP A 269 -5.67 -16.86 34.11
C TRP A 269 -5.89 -18.14 33.31
N GLN A 270 -4.94 -19.08 33.34
CA GLN A 270 -5.09 -20.39 32.73
C GLN A 270 -6.19 -21.21 33.39
N ARG A 271 -6.26 -21.26 34.73
CA ARG A 271 -7.37 -21.92 35.43
C ARG A 271 -8.72 -21.28 35.06
N ARG A 272 -8.78 -19.95 34.93
CA ARG A 272 -10.00 -19.26 34.50
C ARG A 272 -10.41 -19.63 33.08
N ARG A 273 -9.47 -19.65 32.13
CA ARG A 273 -9.73 -20.05 30.74
C ARG A 273 -10.23 -21.49 30.63
N HIS A 274 -9.70 -22.40 31.46
CA HIS A 274 -10.20 -23.77 31.55
C HIS A 274 -11.64 -23.82 32.06
N ALA A 275 -11.96 -23.10 33.14
CA ALA A 275 -13.33 -23.03 33.65
C ALA A 275 -14.33 -22.48 32.60
N VAL A 276 -13.94 -21.46 31.84
CA VAL A 276 -14.76 -20.93 30.73
C VAL A 276 -14.95 -21.99 29.64
N ALA A 277 -13.88 -22.71 29.28
CA ALA A 277 -13.94 -23.77 28.28
C ALA A 277 -14.83 -24.94 28.72
N ASP A 278 -14.77 -25.33 30.00
CA ASP A 278 -15.61 -26.39 30.56
C ASP A 278 -17.09 -25.98 30.57
N HIS A 279 -17.38 -24.71 30.88
CA HIS A 279 -18.73 -24.16 30.77
C HIS A 279 -19.21 -24.21 29.30
N TYR A 280 -18.42 -23.71 28.34
CA TYR A 280 -18.78 -23.81 26.92
C TYR A 280 -19.03 -25.26 26.50
N ALA A 281 -18.15 -26.20 26.87
CA ALA A 281 -18.29 -27.60 26.54
C ALA A 281 -19.59 -28.20 27.10
N SER A 282 -19.89 -27.94 28.38
CA SER A 282 -21.12 -28.46 29.01
C SER A 282 -22.39 -27.84 28.45
N ALA A 283 -22.41 -26.52 28.22
CA ALA A 283 -23.61 -25.79 27.80
C ALA A 283 -23.91 -25.95 26.31
N LEU A 284 -22.88 -26.15 25.48
CA LEU A 284 -23.04 -26.29 24.02
C LEU A 284 -23.10 -27.74 23.56
N ALA A 285 -22.71 -28.73 24.39
CA ALA A 285 -22.88 -30.16 24.08
C ALA A 285 -24.27 -30.57 23.56
N PRO A 286 -25.41 -30.05 24.08
CA PRO A 286 -26.73 -30.39 23.55
C PRO A 286 -27.12 -29.62 22.29
N VAL A 287 -26.33 -28.63 21.83
CA VAL A 287 -26.66 -27.78 20.68
C VAL A 287 -26.22 -28.50 19.39
N PRO A 288 -27.16 -28.92 18.52
CA PRO A 288 -26.81 -29.68 17.31
C PRO A 288 -25.91 -28.87 16.38
N GLY A 289 -24.87 -29.51 15.83
CA GLY A 289 -24.00 -28.91 14.82
C GLY A 289 -23.03 -27.84 15.32
N LEU A 290 -22.84 -27.67 16.63
CA LEU A 290 -21.68 -26.93 17.18
C LEU A 290 -20.70 -27.93 17.80
N GLU A 291 -19.54 -28.07 17.18
CA GLU A 291 -18.53 -29.04 17.63
C GLU A 291 -17.23 -28.31 18.00
N PRO A 292 -16.70 -28.45 19.23
CA PRO A 292 -15.35 -27.98 19.52
C PRO A 292 -14.32 -28.76 18.69
N LEU A 293 -13.17 -28.15 18.41
CA LEU A 293 -12.07 -28.88 17.77
C LEU A 293 -11.47 -29.94 18.69
N ASP A 294 -11.08 -31.06 18.10
CA ASP A 294 -10.39 -32.15 18.76
C ASP A 294 -8.94 -31.77 19.09
N VAL A 295 -8.41 -32.39 20.15
CA VAL A 295 -7.00 -32.25 20.53
C VAL A 295 -6.17 -33.34 19.85
N SER A 296 -5.09 -32.97 19.19
CA SER A 296 -4.29 -33.88 18.35
C SER A 296 -3.19 -34.64 19.11
N ALA A 297 -2.82 -34.22 20.32
CA ALA A 297 -1.79 -34.86 21.13
C ALA A 297 -2.16 -34.85 22.62
N HIS A 298 -1.56 -35.74 23.40
CA HIS A 298 -1.72 -35.75 24.85
C HIS A 298 -1.04 -34.53 25.49
N GLY A 299 -1.62 -34.03 26.57
CA GLY A 299 -1.09 -32.92 27.36
C GLY A 299 -2.14 -31.87 27.71
N THR A 300 -1.69 -30.69 28.11
CA THR A 300 -2.54 -29.59 28.60
C THR A 300 -2.78 -28.57 27.50
N HIS A 301 -4.03 -28.17 27.30
CA HIS A 301 -4.42 -27.15 26.33
C HIS A 301 -4.31 -25.76 26.95
N ALA A 302 -3.62 -24.80 26.34
CA ALA A 302 -3.46 -23.45 26.90
C ALA A 302 -4.72 -22.57 26.86
N ARG A 303 -5.75 -23.00 26.12
CA ARG A 303 -7.08 -22.35 26.02
C ARG A 303 -6.96 -20.88 25.63
N HIS A 304 -6.06 -20.60 24.68
CA HIS A 304 -5.90 -19.26 24.12
C HIS A 304 -7.17 -18.86 23.36
N LEU A 305 -7.69 -19.79 22.55
CA LEU A 305 -8.94 -19.64 21.79
C LEU A 305 -9.90 -20.78 22.14
N TYR A 306 -11.18 -20.58 21.83
CA TYR A 306 -12.20 -21.63 21.84
C TYR A 306 -12.85 -21.73 20.45
N PRO A 307 -12.18 -22.39 19.48
CA PRO A 307 -12.73 -22.63 18.16
C PRO A 307 -13.79 -23.74 18.19
N VAL A 308 -14.89 -23.51 17.47
CA VAL A 308 -15.93 -24.50 17.17
C VAL A 308 -16.15 -24.58 15.66
N ARG A 309 -16.62 -25.74 15.19
CA ARG A 309 -17.13 -25.97 13.85
C ARG A 309 -18.65 -25.80 13.88
N VAL A 310 -19.14 -24.94 13.00
CA VAL A 310 -20.56 -24.74 12.73
C VAL A 310 -20.95 -25.65 11.57
N GLN A 311 -21.49 -26.82 11.91
CA GLN A 311 -21.93 -27.85 10.98
C GLN A 311 -23.32 -27.54 10.41
N GLU A 312 -23.74 -28.30 9.40
CA GLU A 312 -25.03 -28.13 8.74
C GLU A 312 -26.21 -28.34 9.70
N GLU A 313 -26.05 -29.23 10.68
CA GLU A 313 -27.05 -29.57 11.70
C GLU A 313 -27.42 -28.38 12.60
N TYR A 314 -26.58 -27.34 12.66
CA TYR A 314 -26.88 -26.12 13.43
C TYR A 314 -28.00 -25.28 12.80
N GLY A 315 -28.28 -25.47 11.52
CA GLY A 315 -29.39 -24.84 10.80
C GLY A 315 -29.06 -23.49 10.14
N ILE A 316 -28.03 -22.78 10.60
CA ILE A 316 -27.49 -21.55 9.96
C ILE A 316 -25.98 -21.66 9.73
N GLY A 317 -25.46 -20.97 8.70
CA GLY A 317 -24.02 -21.02 8.38
C GLY A 317 -23.15 -20.14 9.29
N ARG A 318 -21.85 -20.43 9.35
CA ARG A 318 -20.86 -19.71 10.20
C ARG A 318 -20.90 -18.20 10.05
N ASP A 319 -20.87 -17.67 8.82
CA ASP A 319 -20.83 -16.21 8.59
C ASP A 319 -22.14 -15.52 9.07
N GLU A 320 -23.29 -16.15 8.81
CA GLU A 320 -24.59 -15.66 9.31
C GLU A 320 -24.65 -15.71 10.84
N LEU A 321 -24.07 -16.74 11.46
CA LEU A 321 -23.97 -16.83 12.91
C LEU A 321 -23.10 -15.69 13.50
N VAL A 322 -21.97 -15.36 12.86
CA VAL A 322 -21.10 -14.23 13.27
C VAL A 322 -21.90 -12.92 13.28
N GLU A 323 -22.64 -12.63 12.21
CA GLU A 323 -23.46 -11.43 12.09
C GLU A 323 -24.52 -11.36 13.20
N ARG A 324 -25.26 -12.45 13.43
CA ARG A 324 -26.32 -12.51 14.44
C ARG A 324 -25.78 -12.39 15.87
N LEU A 325 -24.59 -12.92 16.16
CA LEU A 325 -23.94 -12.73 17.46
C LEU A 325 -23.47 -11.28 17.63
N ALA A 326 -22.92 -10.67 16.58
CA ALA A 326 -22.50 -9.27 16.61
C ALA A 326 -23.68 -8.31 16.85
N GLU A 327 -24.84 -8.54 16.23
CA GLU A 327 -26.09 -7.80 16.48
C GLU A 327 -26.54 -7.87 17.94
N ARG A 328 -26.16 -8.93 18.67
CA ARG A 328 -26.44 -9.13 20.09
C ARG A 328 -25.33 -8.59 21.00
N GLY A 329 -24.31 -7.97 20.43
CA GLY A 329 -23.17 -7.43 21.16
C GLY A 329 -22.19 -8.50 21.64
N ILE A 330 -22.13 -9.67 20.98
CA ILE A 330 -21.18 -10.74 21.25
C ILE A 330 -20.08 -10.70 20.19
N GLY A 331 -18.85 -10.42 20.60
CA GLY A 331 -17.68 -10.44 19.73
C GLY A 331 -17.29 -11.87 19.38
N THR A 332 -17.01 -12.12 18.10
CA THR A 332 -16.45 -13.40 17.63
C THR A 332 -15.32 -13.14 16.66
N SER A 333 -14.60 -14.20 16.28
CA SER A 333 -13.53 -14.11 15.29
C SER A 333 -13.36 -15.41 14.52
N VAL A 334 -12.50 -15.42 13.51
CA VAL A 334 -12.17 -16.58 12.69
C VAL A 334 -10.65 -16.72 12.61
N HIS A 335 -10.13 -17.80 13.18
CA HIS A 335 -8.70 -18.10 13.20
C HIS A 335 -8.47 -19.40 12.44
N PHE A 336 -8.06 -19.41 11.18
CA PHE A 336 -7.65 -18.31 10.32
C PHE A 336 -8.21 -18.50 8.92
N ILE A 337 -8.19 -17.43 8.11
CA ILE A 337 -8.26 -17.61 6.65
C ILE A 337 -7.03 -18.43 6.25
N PRO A 338 -7.17 -19.58 5.57
CA PRO A 338 -6.04 -20.39 5.15
C PRO A 338 -5.12 -19.62 4.20
N LEU A 339 -3.80 -19.75 4.36
CA LEU A 339 -2.82 -18.99 3.59
C LEU A 339 -3.00 -19.16 2.08
N HIS A 340 -3.35 -20.37 1.60
CA HIS A 340 -3.56 -20.63 0.16
C HIS A 340 -4.77 -19.90 -0.44
N ARG A 341 -5.65 -19.34 0.39
CA ARG A 341 -6.76 -18.47 -0.06
C ARG A 341 -6.39 -16.99 -0.12
N MET A 342 -5.20 -16.63 0.38
CA MET A 342 -4.72 -15.25 0.35
C MET A 342 -3.88 -15.00 -0.90
N PRO A 343 -4.14 -13.93 -1.68
CA PRO A 343 -3.46 -13.68 -2.96
C PRO A 343 -1.93 -13.62 -2.86
N TYR A 344 -1.39 -13.10 -1.75
CA TYR A 344 0.06 -13.01 -1.57
C TYR A 344 0.71 -14.41 -1.52
N PHE A 345 0.19 -15.31 -0.68
CA PHE A 345 0.75 -16.65 -0.50
C PHE A 345 0.45 -17.61 -1.66
N GLN A 346 -0.58 -17.34 -2.46
CA GLN A 346 -0.77 -18.04 -3.74
C GLN A 346 0.41 -17.86 -4.70
N ARG A 347 1.14 -16.74 -4.58
CA ARG A 347 2.33 -16.44 -5.41
C ARG A 347 3.64 -16.76 -4.70
N SER A 348 3.70 -16.61 -3.38
CA SER A 348 4.95 -16.70 -2.61
C SER A 348 5.15 -18.04 -1.90
N ALA A 349 4.11 -18.83 -1.69
CA ALA A 349 4.17 -20.15 -1.06
C ALA A 349 3.96 -21.28 -2.07
N ILE A 350 4.49 -22.46 -1.73
CA ILE A 350 4.31 -23.68 -2.52
C ILE A 350 3.11 -24.45 -1.95
N THR A 351 2.06 -24.61 -2.76
CA THR A 351 0.93 -25.48 -2.47
C THR A 351 1.19 -26.88 -3.05
N PRO A 352 1.11 -27.96 -2.25
CA PRO A 352 1.27 -29.32 -2.77
C PRO A 352 0.27 -29.66 -3.89
N PRO A 353 0.66 -30.53 -4.85
CA PRO A 353 -0.28 -31.11 -5.81
C PRO A 353 -1.44 -31.79 -5.08
N GLY A 354 -2.68 -31.47 -5.48
CA GLY A 354 -3.89 -31.95 -4.80
C GLY A 354 -4.57 -30.91 -3.89
N GLY A 355 -3.95 -29.74 -3.69
CA GLY A 355 -4.52 -28.66 -2.90
C GLY A 355 -4.47 -28.93 -1.41
N LEU A 356 -5.36 -28.26 -0.66
CA LEU A 356 -5.40 -28.29 0.81
C LEU A 356 -6.86 -28.50 1.27
N PRO A 357 -7.47 -29.66 0.90
CA PRO A 357 -8.90 -29.91 1.09
C PRO A 357 -9.36 -29.87 2.55
N GLY A 358 -8.52 -30.29 3.51
CA GLY A 358 -8.89 -30.26 4.92
C GLY A 358 -9.06 -28.83 5.44
N ALA A 359 -8.15 -27.94 5.07
CA ALA A 359 -8.30 -26.51 5.35
C ALA A 359 -9.51 -25.89 4.62
N ASP A 360 -9.80 -26.33 3.39
CA ASP A 360 -10.95 -25.86 2.61
C ASP A 360 -12.30 -26.31 3.19
N GLU A 361 -12.35 -27.49 3.84
CA GLU A 361 -13.50 -27.99 4.59
C GLU A 361 -13.67 -27.23 5.92
N LEU A 362 -12.59 -27.04 6.67
CA LEU A 362 -12.61 -26.43 8.00
C LEU A 362 -12.99 -24.95 7.96
N PHE A 363 -12.36 -24.16 7.10
CA PHE A 363 -12.46 -22.70 7.15
C PHE A 363 -13.90 -22.15 7.09
N PRO A 364 -14.81 -22.67 6.23
CA PRO A 364 -16.21 -22.24 6.20
C PRO A 364 -17.00 -22.54 7.49
N GLN A 365 -16.53 -23.49 8.31
CA GLN A 365 -17.19 -23.93 9.54
C GLN A 365 -16.61 -23.26 10.79
N LEU A 366 -15.41 -22.71 10.70
CA LEU A 366 -14.61 -22.33 11.86
C LEU A 366 -15.04 -21.02 12.53
N LEU A 367 -15.46 -21.05 13.80
CA LEU A 367 -15.83 -19.88 14.59
C LEU A 367 -15.07 -19.87 15.91
N SER A 368 -14.41 -18.77 16.26
CA SER A 368 -13.81 -18.58 17.58
C SER A 368 -14.75 -17.80 18.48
N LEU A 369 -15.16 -18.42 19.58
CA LEU A 369 -15.95 -17.78 20.64
C LEU A 369 -15.06 -16.89 21.54
N PRO A 370 -15.63 -15.90 22.26
CA PRO A 370 -14.91 -15.15 23.29
C PRO A 370 -14.12 -16.07 24.22
N MET A 371 -12.85 -15.77 24.44
CA MET A 371 -12.00 -16.58 25.32
C MET A 371 -10.90 -15.72 25.98
N HIS A 372 -11.17 -15.25 27.19
CA HIS A 372 -10.23 -14.46 27.99
C HIS A 372 -10.56 -14.55 29.50
N PRO A 373 -9.60 -14.30 30.41
CA PRO A 373 -9.82 -14.47 31.85
C PRO A 373 -10.85 -13.51 32.44
N ARG A 374 -11.17 -12.40 31.75
CA ARG A 374 -12.18 -11.42 32.18
C ARG A 374 -13.63 -11.78 31.86
N LEU A 375 -13.90 -12.91 31.19
CA LEU A 375 -15.28 -13.37 30.99
C LEU A 375 -15.88 -13.77 32.33
N THR A 376 -17.07 -13.27 32.65
CA THR A 376 -17.86 -13.70 33.82
C THR A 376 -18.74 -14.90 33.46
N GLU A 377 -19.27 -15.61 34.45
CA GLU A 377 -20.23 -16.69 34.19
C GLU A 377 -21.47 -16.20 33.43
N ASP A 378 -21.94 -14.98 33.74
CA ASP A 378 -23.08 -14.37 33.03
C ASP A 378 -22.76 -14.12 31.55
N MET A 379 -21.56 -13.62 31.24
CA MET A 379 -21.12 -13.40 29.85
C MET A 379 -21.02 -14.71 29.08
N VAL A 380 -20.47 -15.75 29.69
CA VAL A 380 -20.36 -17.08 29.06
C VAL A 380 -21.76 -17.68 28.86
N GLY A 381 -22.62 -17.60 29.87
CA GLY A 381 -24.00 -18.05 29.81
C GLY A 381 -24.81 -17.31 28.74
N GLU A 382 -24.59 -16.01 28.56
CA GLU A 382 -25.19 -15.21 27.50
C GLU A 382 -24.77 -15.70 26.11
N VAL A 383 -23.48 -15.96 25.90
CA VAL A 383 -22.98 -16.53 24.63
C VAL A 383 -23.62 -17.89 24.37
N CYS A 384 -23.66 -18.78 25.37
CA CYS A 384 -24.28 -20.11 25.25
C CYS A 384 -25.78 -20.04 24.96
N ALA A 385 -26.50 -19.15 25.65
CA ALA A 385 -27.93 -18.95 25.46
C ALA A 385 -28.24 -18.43 24.05
N GLU A 386 -27.45 -17.47 23.55
CA GLU A 386 -27.63 -16.95 22.19
C GLU A 386 -27.29 -17.98 21.12
N LEU A 387 -26.23 -18.77 21.28
CA LEU A 387 -25.92 -19.90 20.40
C LEU A 387 -27.05 -20.93 20.38
N THR A 388 -27.57 -21.30 21.56
CA THR A 388 -28.70 -22.23 21.67
C THR A 388 -29.97 -21.67 21.01
N ARG A 389 -30.25 -20.38 21.21
CA ARG A 389 -31.42 -19.70 20.64
C ARG A 389 -31.36 -19.58 19.11
N LEU A 390 -30.17 -19.45 18.56
CA LEU A 390 -29.93 -19.30 17.12
C LEU A 390 -29.89 -20.64 16.38
N ALA A 391 -29.76 -21.77 17.10
CA ALA A 391 -29.87 -23.09 16.50
C ALA A 391 -31.28 -23.29 15.88
N GLY A 392 -31.31 -23.63 14.60
CA GLY A 392 -32.55 -23.84 13.83
C GLY A 392 -32.82 -25.33 13.57
N PRO A 393 -34.00 -25.69 13.04
CA PRO A 393 -34.21 -27.04 12.53
C PRO A 393 -33.21 -27.35 11.40
N PRO A 394 -32.65 -28.56 11.33
CA PRO A 394 -31.70 -28.94 10.30
C PRO A 394 -32.33 -28.72 8.92
N ARG A 395 -31.57 -28.16 7.97
CA ARG A 395 -32.08 -27.89 6.62
C ARG A 395 -32.36 -29.21 5.90
N THR A 396 -33.63 -29.62 5.82
CA THR A 396 -34.08 -30.87 5.17
C THR A 396 -34.19 -30.80 3.64
N ALA A 397 -33.80 -29.69 3.01
CA ALA A 397 -33.68 -29.65 1.56
C ALA A 397 -32.29 -30.17 1.19
N PRO A 398 -32.15 -31.12 0.24
CA PRO A 398 -30.83 -31.44 -0.30
C PRO A 398 -30.23 -30.11 -0.72
N ALA A 399 -29.02 -29.82 -0.23
CA ALA A 399 -28.28 -28.69 -0.72
C ALA A 399 -28.30 -28.82 -2.25
N ARG A 400 -29.06 -27.94 -2.93
CA ARG A 400 -28.88 -27.75 -4.37
C ARG A 400 -27.37 -27.67 -4.51
N PRO A 401 -26.72 -28.54 -5.33
CA PRO A 401 -25.29 -28.50 -5.48
C PRO A 401 -24.97 -27.03 -5.66
N HIS A 402 -24.26 -26.46 -4.68
CA HIS A 402 -23.87 -25.08 -4.83
C HIS A 402 -23.17 -25.08 -6.18
N PRO A 403 -23.67 -24.33 -7.18
CA PRO A 403 -22.96 -24.26 -8.44
C PRO A 403 -21.52 -23.97 -8.04
N PRO A 404 -20.54 -24.79 -8.49
CA PRO A 404 -19.19 -24.81 -7.94
C PRO A 404 -18.82 -23.38 -7.64
N ARG A 405 -18.62 -23.07 -6.34
CA ARG A 405 -18.53 -21.68 -5.88
C ARG A 405 -17.54 -21.02 -6.82
N PRO A 406 -17.95 -20.04 -7.63
CA PRO A 406 -17.08 -19.47 -8.63
C PRO A 406 -15.82 -19.01 -7.90
N ALA A 407 -14.65 -19.25 -8.50
CA ALA A 407 -13.35 -19.09 -7.87
C ALA A 407 -13.02 -17.61 -7.55
N GLY A 408 -13.84 -16.95 -6.72
CA GLY A 408 -13.81 -15.52 -6.43
C GLY A 408 -14.97 -15.01 -5.58
N LEU A 409 -14.79 -13.83 -5.00
CA LEU A 409 -15.75 -13.08 -4.18
C LEU A 409 -17.03 -12.79 -4.96
N ARG A 410 -18.19 -13.10 -4.38
CA ARG A 410 -19.50 -12.90 -5.00
C ARG A 410 -19.72 -11.42 -5.28
N THR A 411 -19.79 -11.09 -6.57
CA THR A 411 -19.70 -9.73 -7.05
C THR A 411 -21.02 -9.28 -7.63
N LEU A 412 -21.57 -8.18 -7.11
CA LEU A 412 -22.71 -7.50 -7.71
C LEU A 412 -22.19 -6.42 -8.65
N VAL A 413 -22.60 -6.46 -9.91
CA VAL A 413 -22.16 -5.49 -10.91
C VAL A 413 -23.23 -4.40 -11.05
N ILE A 414 -22.88 -3.17 -10.70
CA ILE A 414 -23.79 -2.04 -10.83
C ILE A 414 -23.67 -1.51 -12.25
N GLY A 415 -24.74 -1.64 -13.03
CA GLY A 415 -24.79 -1.40 -14.46
C GLY A 415 -24.80 -2.70 -15.25
N ALA A 416 -25.87 -2.91 -16.01
CA ALA A 416 -26.02 -4.02 -16.96
C ALA A 416 -25.84 -3.54 -18.42
N GLY A 417 -25.31 -2.32 -18.62
CA GLY A 417 -24.88 -1.80 -19.92
C GLY A 417 -23.60 -2.46 -20.45
N GLU A 418 -23.04 -1.96 -21.55
CA GLU A 418 -21.90 -2.58 -22.22
C GLU A 418 -20.67 -2.77 -21.31
N ALA A 419 -20.34 -1.78 -20.47
CA ALA A 419 -19.22 -1.85 -19.53
C ALA A 419 -19.40 -2.92 -18.44
N GLY A 420 -20.60 -3.00 -17.85
CA GLY A 420 -20.92 -4.03 -16.87
C GLY A 420 -20.95 -5.43 -17.47
N GLN A 421 -21.47 -5.57 -18.69
CA GLN A 421 -21.43 -6.85 -19.40
C GLN A 421 -20.01 -7.27 -19.78
N ALA A 422 -19.15 -6.34 -20.20
CA ALA A 422 -17.75 -6.60 -20.48
C ALA A 422 -17.02 -7.07 -19.22
N LEU A 423 -17.20 -6.35 -18.11
CA LEU A 423 -16.64 -6.71 -16.82
C LEU A 423 -17.09 -8.11 -16.38
N ALA A 424 -18.38 -8.41 -16.41
CA ALA A 424 -18.88 -9.71 -16.00
C ALA A 424 -18.35 -10.85 -16.89
N ARG A 425 -18.17 -10.62 -18.20
CA ARG A 425 -17.52 -11.57 -19.10
C ARG A 425 -16.05 -11.79 -18.73
N ASP A 426 -15.31 -10.72 -18.42
CA ASP A 426 -13.89 -10.78 -18.09
C ASP A 426 -13.67 -11.49 -16.74
N LEU A 427 -14.51 -11.18 -15.75
CA LEU A 427 -14.54 -11.86 -14.45
C LEU A 427 -14.90 -13.35 -14.60
N GLY A 428 -15.79 -13.68 -15.52
CA GLY A 428 -16.15 -15.08 -15.83
C GLY A 428 -15.05 -15.86 -16.57
N ARG A 429 -14.13 -15.18 -17.25
CA ARG A 429 -13.05 -15.79 -18.06
C ARG A 429 -11.71 -15.90 -17.34
N THR A 430 -11.51 -15.16 -16.26
CA THR A 430 -10.22 -15.07 -15.56
C THR A 430 -10.40 -15.36 -14.06
N PRO A 431 -10.23 -16.62 -13.64
CA PRO A 431 -10.39 -17.05 -12.24
C PRO A 431 -9.47 -16.28 -11.26
N ASP A 432 -8.32 -15.81 -11.74
CA ASP A 432 -7.29 -15.13 -10.94
C ASP A 432 -7.73 -13.76 -10.37
N PHE A 433 -8.83 -13.18 -10.86
CA PHE A 433 -9.35 -11.92 -10.31
C PHE A 433 -9.98 -12.08 -8.93
N GLY A 434 -10.30 -13.30 -8.52
CA GLY A 434 -10.93 -13.56 -7.23
C GLY A 434 -12.25 -12.80 -7.05
N LEU A 435 -12.95 -12.49 -8.15
CA LEU A 435 -14.28 -11.87 -8.19
C LEU A 435 -15.18 -12.70 -9.10
N ALA A 436 -16.40 -12.97 -8.65
CA ALA A 436 -17.34 -13.85 -9.31
C ALA A 436 -18.70 -13.17 -9.48
N PRO A 437 -19.08 -12.74 -10.69
CA PRO A 437 -20.28 -11.94 -10.89
C PRO A 437 -21.54 -12.77 -10.64
N VAL A 438 -22.45 -12.24 -9.81
CA VAL A 438 -23.69 -12.90 -9.36
C VAL A 438 -24.93 -12.34 -10.06
N GLY A 439 -24.91 -11.06 -10.44
CA GLY A 439 -26.02 -10.39 -11.10
C GLY A 439 -25.75 -8.90 -11.27
N TYR A 440 -26.65 -8.23 -11.97
CA TYR A 440 -26.58 -6.79 -12.20
C TYR A 440 -27.64 -6.02 -11.40
N LEU A 441 -27.37 -4.76 -11.11
CA LEU A 441 -28.40 -3.76 -10.81
C LEU A 441 -28.36 -2.66 -11.88
N ASP A 442 -29.51 -2.32 -12.45
CA ASP A 442 -29.60 -1.29 -13.49
C ASP A 442 -30.94 -0.57 -13.41
N ASP A 443 -30.91 0.76 -13.45
CA ASP A 443 -32.12 1.60 -13.33
C ASP A 443 -32.95 1.63 -14.63
N ASP A 444 -32.43 1.12 -15.75
CA ASP A 444 -33.13 1.03 -17.05
C ASP A 444 -34.33 0.04 -16.99
N PRO A 445 -35.58 0.53 -17.16
CA PRO A 445 -36.78 -0.31 -17.11
C PRO A 445 -36.84 -1.38 -18.23
N ALA A 446 -36.14 -1.20 -19.35
CA ALA A 446 -36.06 -2.22 -20.39
C ALA A 446 -35.23 -3.43 -19.92
N LYS A 447 -34.13 -3.18 -19.22
CA LYS A 447 -33.24 -4.24 -18.69
C LYS A 447 -33.84 -4.97 -17.49
N GLN A 448 -34.58 -4.26 -16.65
CA GLN A 448 -35.38 -4.88 -15.58
C GLN A 448 -36.45 -5.83 -16.14
N ARG A 449 -37.15 -5.42 -17.21
CA ARG A 449 -38.16 -6.27 -17.88
C ARG A 449 -37.56 -7.47 -18.59
N ALA A 450 -36.32 -7.37 -19.09
CA ALA A 450 -35.60 -8.49 -19.68
C ALA A 450 -35.25 -9.59 -18.66
N GLY A 451 -35.14 -9.24 -17.36
CA GLY A 451 -34.91 -10.18 -16.25
C GLY A 451 -33.49 -10.76 -16.16
N ALA A 452 -32.78 -10.88 -17.28
CA ALA A 452 -31.38 -11.29 -17.35
C ALA A 452 -30.68 -10.66 -18.55
N ILE A 453 -29.37 -10.47 -18.43
CA ILE A 453 -28.50 -10.02 -19.52
C ILE A 453 -27.32 -10.98 -19.64
N GLY A 454 -27.22 -11.66 -20.78
CA GLY A 454 -26.31 -12.79 -20.93
C GLY A 454 -26.70 -13.95 -20.02
N ASN A 455 -25.76 -14.44 -19.21
CA ASN A 455 -25.96 -15.53 -18.25
C ASN A 455 -26.23 -15.06 -16.80
N LEU A 456 -26.35 -13.74 -16.58
CA LEU A 456 -26.53 -13.16 -15.25
C LEU A 456 -27.87 -12.44 -15.12
N PRO A 457 -28.57 -12.60 -13.98
CA PRO A 457 -29.85 -11.94 -13.74
C PRO A 457 -29.69 -10.44 -13.50
N VAL A 458 -30.71 -9.65 -13.87
CA VAL A 458 -30.86 -8.27 -13.41
C VAL A 458 -31.70 -8.29 -12.14
N LEU A 459 -31.06 -8.00 -11.01
CA LEU A 459 -31.58 -8.25 -9.67
C LEU A 459 -32.44 -7.11 -9.10
N GLY A 460 -32.49 -5.97 -9.80
CA GLY A 460 -33.25 -4.80 -9.38
C GLY A 460 -32.63 -3.49 -9.86
N LYS A 461 -33.05 -2.40 -9.22
CA LYS A 461 -32.56 -1.03 -9.37
C LYS A 461 -31.32 -0.80 -8.52
N LEU A 462 -30.64 0.33 -8.75
CA LEU A 462 -29.50 0.74 -7.90
C LEU A 462 -29.93 0.95 -6.45
N ASP A 463 -31.15 1.41 -6.20
CA ASP A 463 -31.70 1.54 -4.83
C ASP A 463 -31.85 0.20 -4.11
N ASP A 464 -31.92 -0.90 -4.86
CA ASP A 464 -32.00 -2.25 -4.31
C ASP A 464 -30.63 -2.81 -3.89
N THR A 465 -29.54 -2.03 -3.99
CA THR A 465 -28.16 -2.47 -3.68
C THR A 465 -28.06 -3.20 -2.35
N LYS A 466 -28.60 -2.63 -1.27
CA LYS A 466 -28.59 -3.25 0.06
C LYS A 466 -29.37 -4.57 0.09
N ALA A 467 -30.57 -4.58 -0.47
CA ALA A 467 -31.45 -5.76 -0.47
C ALA A 467 -30.86 -6.89 -1.33
N ALA A 468 -30.32 -6.56 -2.50
CA ALA A 468 -29.66 -7.49 -3.40
C ALA A 468 -28.37 -8.02 -2.78
N ALA A 469 -27.57 -7.17 -2.14
CA ALA A 469 -26.33 -7.57 -1.48
C ALA A 469 -26.57 -8.57 -0.36
N LEU A 470 -27.56 -8.33 0.52
CA LEU A 470 -27.95 -9.25 1.59
C LEU A 470 -28.55 -10.55 1.04
N LYS A 471 -29.55 -10.45 0.15
CA LYS A 471 -30.26 -11.61 -0.39
C LYS A 471 -29.35 -12.55 -1.17
N HIS A 472 -28.39 -11.99 -1.91
CA HIS A 472 -27.49 -12.75 -2.77
C HIS A 472 -26.10 -12.98 -2.16
N ARG A 473 -25.88 -12.58 -0.90
CA ARG A 473 -24.60 -12.74 -0.17
C ARG A 473 -23.43 -12.20 -0.99
N ILE A 474 -23.46 -10.91 -1.27
CA ILE A 474 -22.47 -10.23 -2.11
C ILE A 474 -21.29 -9.80 -1.25
N ASP A 475 -20.09 -10.20 -1.64
CA ASP A 475 -18.82 -9.90 -0.97
C ASP A 475 -18.15 -8.63 -1.56
N ALA A 476 -18.47 -8.32 -2.82
CA ALA A 476 -17.94 -7.15 -3.53
C ALA A 476 -19.01 -6.51 -4.42
N VAL A 477 -19.09 -5.18 -4.40
CA VAL A 477 -19.91 -4.42 -5.35
C VAL A 477 -18.98 -3.70 -6.31
N VAL A 478 -19.11 -3.98 -7.61
CA VAL A 478 -18.31 -3.33 -8.64
C VAL A 478 -19.18 -2.42 -9.47
N VAL A 479 -18.85 -1.13 -9.49
CA VAL A 479 -19.62 -0.15 -10.26
C VAL A 479 -19.10 -0.05 -11.69
N ALA A 480 -19.95 -0.41 -12.64
CA ALA A 480 -19.67 -0.49 -14.08
C ALA A 480 -20.71 0.29 -14.92
N ILE A 481 -21.14 1.46 -14.40
CA ILE A 481 -21.90 2.46 -15.16
C ILE A 481 -20.96 3.65 -15.44
N PRO A 482 -20.39 3.75 -16.65
CA PRO A 482 -19.64 4.93 -17.06
C PRO A 482 -20.53 6.17 -16.96
N GLY A 483 -20.10 7.18 -16.20
CA GLY A 483 -20.87 8.40 -15.99
C GLY A 483 -21.95 8.33 -14.90
N LEU A 484 -21.92 7.32 -14.00
CA LEU A 484 -22.77 7.34 -12.80
C LEU A 484 -22.49 8.61 -11.98
N SER A 485 -23.53 9.35 -11.59
CA SER A 485 -23.33 10.58 -10.82
C SER A 485 -22.66 10.29 -9.47
N PRO A 486 -21.81 11.19 -8.96
CA PRO A 486 -21.12 10.99 -7.68
C PRO A 486 -22.07 10.79 -6.48
N GLU A 487 -23.25 11.40 -6.54
CA GLU A 487 -24.30 11.21 -5.53
C GLU A 487 -24.88 9.80 -5.59
N ARG A 488 -25.20 9.31 -6.79
CA ARG A 488 -25.75 7.95 -6.98
C ARG A 488 -24.71 6.88 -6.68
N PHE A 489 -23.45 7.14 -6.98
CA PHE A 489 -22.33 6.29 -6.59
C PHE A 489 -22.22 6.17 -5.07
N ARG A 490 -22.22 7.30 -4.34
CA ARG A 490 -22.20 7.29 -2.87
C ARG A 490 -23.37 6.54 -2.28
N GLN A 491 -24.59 6.73 -2.80
CA GLN A 491 -25.77 5.98 -2.35
C GLN A 491 -25.58 4.46 -2.49
N VAL A 492 -25.06 4.01 -3.63
CA VAL A 492 -24.78 2.59 -3.90
C VAL A 492 -23.63 2.09 -3.01
N ALA A 493 -22.57 2.89 -2.84
CA ALA A 493 -21.42 2.54 -2.02
C ALA A 493 -21.79 2.41 -0.54
N ASP A 494 -22.47 3.41 0.02
CA ASP A 494 -22.96 3.40 1.41
C ASP A 494 -23.93 2.22 1.64
N ALA A 495 -24.81 1.95 0.67
CA ALA A 495 -25.74 0.83 0.73
C ALA A 495 -25.04 -0.54 0.71
N ALA A 496 -23.93 -0.66 -0.03
CA ALA A 496 -23.12 -1.87 -0.09
C ALA A 496 -22.23 -2.04 1.15
N GLU A 497 -21.55 -0.98 1.61
CA GLU A 497 -20.73 -1.00 2.82
C GLU A 497 -21.55 -1.31 4.07
N ALA A 498 -22.79 -0.82 4.14
CA ALA A 498 -23.74 -1.16 5.20
C ALA A 498 -24.11 -2.65 5.27
N THR A 499 -23.71 -3.45 4.27
CA THR A 499 -23.87 -4.92 4.23
C THR A 499 -22.57 -5.68 4.43
N GLY A 500 -21.45 -5.00 4.66
CA GLY A 500 -20.12 -5.61 4.77
C GLY A 500 -19.46 -5.91 3.41
N ALA A 501 -20.14 -5.62 2.30
CA ALA A 501 -19.58 -5.81 0.96
C ALA A 501 -18.52 -4.74 0.64
N SER A 502 -17.38 -5.16 0.08
CA SER A 502 -16.35 -4.22 -0.37
C SER A 502 -16.77 -3.52 -1.67
N VAL A 503 -16.77 -2.19 -1.69
CA VAL A 503 -17.09 -1.43 -2.90
C VAL A 503 -15.82 -1.20 -3.70
N ARG A 504 -15.82 -1.63 -4.97
CA ARG A 504 -14.67 -1.50 -5.87
C ARG A 504 -15.05 -0.69 -7.10
N TYR A 505 -14.22 0.31 -7.38
CA TYR A 505 -14.32 1.14 -8.58
C TYR A 505 -13.35 0.64 -9.65
N LEU A 506 -13.76 0.66 -10.91
CA LEU A 506 -12.88 0.39 -12.06
C LEU A 506 -12.77 1.69 -12.85
N PRO A 507 -11.67 2.45 -12.67
CA PRO A 507 -10.42 2.24 -13.39
C PRO A 507 -9.15 2.02 -12.54
N SER A 508 -9.21 2.07 -11.21
CA SER A 508 -8.03 2.02 -10.32
C SER A 508 -7.62 0.61 -9.86
N PHE A 509 -8.46 -0.42 -10.06
CA PHE A 509 -8.20 -1.77 -9.56
C PHE A 509 -7.05 -2.51 -10.29
N ILE A 510 -6.86 -2.27 -11.60
CA ILE A 510 -5.74 -2.84 -12.37
C ILE A 510 -4.41 -2.14 -12.03
N ALA A 511 -4.45 -0.86 -11.65
CA ALA A 511 -3.26 -0.06 -11.31
C ALA A 511 -2.84 -0.22 -9.83
N ALA A 512 -3.80 -0.46 -8.93
CA ALA A 512 -3.54 -0.72 -7.52
C ALA A 512 -2.91 -2.11 -7.27
N LEU A 513 -3.17 -3.08 -8.14
CA LEU A 513 -2.65 -4.46 -8.01
C LEU A 513 -1.12 -4.59 -8.15
N ARG A 514 -0.39 -3.52 -8.50
CA ARG A 514 1.07 -3.48 -8.64
C ARG A 514 1.78 -2.60 -7.61
N ARG A 515 1.04 -2.01 -6.67
CA ARG A 515 1.60 -1.14 -5.64
C ARG A 515 1.88 -1.95 -4.38
N ASP A 516 3.12 -2.36 -4.17
CA ASP A 516 3.68 -2.37 -2.82
C ASP A 516 5.19 -2.09 -2.84
N VAL A 517 5.58 -1.20 -1.93
CA VAL A 517 6.93 -0.65 -1.66
C VAL A 517 7.39 0.51 -2.57
N ALA A 518 6.84 1.71 -2.33
CA ALA A 518 7.58 2.98 -2.22
C ALA A 518 6.63 4.15 -1.91
N GLY A 519 6.76 4.75 -0.71
CA GLY A 519 6.15 6.03 -0.31
C GLY A 519 4.74 5.91 0.31
N SER A 520 4.65 5.49 1.57
CA SER A 520 3.37 5.14 2.23
C SER A 520 2.59 6.30 2.86
N ASP A 521 3.14 7.49 3.10
CA ASP A 521 2.44 8.44 4.00
C ASP A 521 1.67 9.59 3.34
N MET A 522 1.68 9.74 2.01
CA MET A 522 0.88 10.79 1.34
C MET A 522 -0.30 10.30 0.49
N ARG A 523 -0.40 8.99 0.21
CA ARG A 523 -1.53 8.42 -0.56
C ARG A 523 -2.80 8.19 0.26
N ALA A 524 -2.71 8.29 1.58
CA ALA A 524 -3.86 8.20 2.48
C ALA A 524 -4.67 9.52 2.57
N LEU A 525 -4.17 10.61 1.97
CA LEU A 525 -4.89 11.89 1.88
C LEU A 525 -5.81 11.92 0.66
N ASP A 526 -7.08 12.26 0.89
CA ASP A 526 -8.03 12.60 -0.15
C ASP A 526 -7.68 13.97 -0.77
N VAL A 527 -6.83 13.93 -1.80
CA VAL A 527 -6.31 15.12 -2.50
C VAL A 527 -7.46 15.96 -3.11
N HIS A 528 -8.60 15.34 -3.45
CA HIS A 528 -9.77 16.03 -4.01
C HIS A 528 -10.46 16.91 -2.97
N LYS A 529 -10.61 16.43 -1.72
CA LYS A 529 -11.08 17.28 -0.61
C LYS A 529 -10.18 18.47 -0.37
N LEU A 530 -8.87 18.31 -0.61
CA LEU A 530 -7.89 19.36 -0.41
C LEU A 530 -8.01 20.47 -1.47
N ILE A 531 -8.12 20.08 -2.75
CA ILE A 531 -8.30 21.01 -3.87
C ILE A 531 -9.73 21.63 -3.85
N GLY A 532 -10.74 20.89 -3.37
CA GLY A 532 -12.13 21.37 -3.32
C GLY A 532 -12.88 21.19 -4.66
N ARG A 533 -12.39 20.31 -5.54
CA ARG A 533 -13.08 19.84 -6.75
C ARG A 533 -12.79 18.35 -6.95
N ASP A 534 -13.71 17.65 -7.62
CA ASP A 534 -13.53 16.25 -7.99
C ASP A 534 -12.37 16.08 -9.00
N GLU A 535 -11.77 14.89 -9.02
CA GLU A 535 -10.77 14.54 -10.04
C GLU A 535 -11.36 14.58 -11.43
N ILE A 536 -10.66 15.24 -12.33
CA ILE A 536 -10.98 15.23 -13.74
C ILE A 536 -10.44 13.93 -14.33
N HIS A 537 -11.32 12.98 -14.62
CA HIS A 537 -10.94 11.77 -15.36
C HIS A 537 -10.65 12.14 -16.81
N VAL A 538 -9.37 12.36 -17.11
CA VAL A 538 -8.93 12.91 -18.41
C VAL A 538 -8.85 11.85 -19.51
N VAL A 539 -8.55 10.59 -19.17
CA VAL A 539 -8.20 9.59 -20.18
C VAL A 539 -9.44 8.93 -20.77
N SER A 540 -9.65 9.18 -22.06
CA SER A 540 -10.66 8.53 -22.89
C SER A 540 -10.24 7.09 -23.28
N PRO A 541 -11.20 6.18 -23.52
CA PRO A 541 -10.92 4.87 -24.10
C PRO A 541 -10.08 4.92 -25.38
N GLU A 542 -10.23 5.98 -26.17
CA GLU A 542 -9.56 6.20 -27.43
C GLU A 542 -8.07 6.52 -27.26
N ALA A 543 -7.64 7.17 -26.18
CA ALA A 543 -6.21 7.49 -25.97
C ALA A 543 -5.35 6.22 -25.80
N ARG A 544 -5.96 5.12 -25.35
CA ARG A 544 -5.31 3.80 -25.35
C ARG A 544 -4.88 3.35 -26.74
N SER A 545 -5.70 3.61 -27.76
CA SER A 545 -5.42 3.21 -29.14
C SER A 545 -4.21 3.93 -29.74
N THR A 546 -3.93 5.16 -29.29
CA THR A 546 -2.74 5.92 -29.70
C THR A 546 -1.46 5.23 -29.25
N VAL A 547 -1.46 4.63 -28.05
CA VAL A 547 -0.27 4.03 -27.42
C VAL A 547 -0.11 2.53 -27.72
N ALA A 548 -1.23 1.80 -27.82
CA ALA A 548 -1.21 0.35 -27.97
C ALA A 548 -0.40 -0.10 -29.20
N GLY A 549 0.49 -1.07 -29.02
CA GLY A 549 1.34 -1.62 -30.07
C GLY A 549 2.46 -0.69 -30.58
N ARG A 550 2.63 0.52 -30.03
CA ARG A 550 3.67 1.48 -30.46
C ARG A 550 4.94 1.40 -29.62
N ARG A 551 6.06 1.79 -30.20
CA ARG A 551 7.33 2.05 -29.52
C ARG A 551 7.29 3.43 -28.88
N VAL A 552 7.24 3.49 -27.56
CA VAL A 552 7.10 4.74 -26.80
C VAL A 552 8.38 5.06 -26.05
N LEU A 553 8.87 6.29 -26.15
CA LEU A 553 9.98 6.81 -25.35
C LEU A 553 9.47 7.85 -24.37
N VAL A 554 9.73 7.66 -23.08
CA VAL A 554 9.48 8.67 -22.04
C VAL A 554 10.83 9.19 -21.57
N THR A 555 11.08 10.50 -21.74
CA THR A 555 12.28 11.15 -21.18
C THR A 555 11.97 11.78 -19.83
N GLY A 556 12.93 11.83 -18.93
CA GLY A 556 12.69 12.20 -17.53
C GLY A 556 11.84 11.15 -16.82
N ALA A 557 11.97 9.88 -17.25
CA ALA A 557 11.15 8.77 -16.80
C ALA A 557 11.25 8.58 -15.28
N GLY A 558 12.42 8.80 -14.69
CA GLY A 558 12.67 8.67 -13.26
C GLY A 558 11.96 9.71 -12.38
N GLY A 559 11.53 10.83 -12.97
CA GLY A 559 10.79 11.90 -12.29
C GLY A 559 9.33 11.53 -11.99
N SER A 560 8.65 12.30 -11.14
CA SER A 560 7.27 11.98 -10.71
C SER A 560 6.30 11.82 -11.89
N ILE A 561 6.20 12.82 -12.77
CA ILE A 561 5.30 12.76 -13.93
C ILE A 561 5.76 11.70 -14.93
N GLY A 562 7.07 11.61 -15.20
CA GLY A 562 7.62 10.60 -16.09
C GLY A 562 7.27 9.18 -15.64
N SER A 563 7.41 8.90 -14.34
CA SER A 563 7.07 7.60 -13.76
C SER A 563 5.57 7.29 -13.81
N GLU A 564 4.70 8.29 -13.63
CA GLU A 564 3.26 8.15 -13.82
C GLU A 564 2.92 7.84 -15.28
N LEU A 565 3.50 8.58 -16.22
CA LEU A 565 3.34 8.33 -17.64
C LEU A 565 3.79 6.93 -18.02
N CYS A 566 4.95 6.47 -17.54
CA CYS A 566 5.44 5.11 -17.81
C CYS A 566 4.46 4.05 -17.29
N ARG A 567 3.86 4.27 -16.11
CA ARG A 567 2.84 3.36 -15.55
C ARG A 567 1.57 3.31 -16.40
N GLN A 568 1.04 4.47 -16.80
CA GLN A 568 -0.17 4.54 -17.62
C GLN A 568 0.06 4.02 -19.04
N VAL A 569 1.16 4.44 -19.68
CA VAL A 569 1.58 3.97 -21.00
C VAL A 569 1.72 2.45 -21.00
N ARG A 570 2.41 1.85 -20.01
CA ARG A 570 2.52 0.39 -19.92
C ARG A 570 1.16 -0.30 -19.83
N ALA A 571 0.22 0.26 -19.06
CA ALA A 571 -1.12 -0.30 -18.93
C ALA A 571 -1.90 -0.31 -20.27
N PHE A 572 -1.52 0.55 -21.23
CA PHE A 572 -2.13 0.62 -22.55
C PHE A 572 -1.56 -0.39 -23.56
N GLY A 573 -0.52 -1.14 -23.19
CA GLY A 573 0.04 -2.23 -24.00
C GLY A 573 0.85 -1.76 -25.21
N PRO A 574 1.90 -0.93 -25.04
CA PRO A 574 2.82 -0.57 -26.11
C PRO A 574 3.60 -1.80 -26.59
N SER A 575 4.16 -1.76 -27.80
CA SER A 575 5.06 -2.83 -28.25
C SER A 575 6.40 -2.77 -27.52
N ARG A 576 6.88 -1.56 -27.22
CA ARG A 576 8.04 -1.28 -26.36
C ARG A 576 7.85 0.04 -25.61
N LEU A 577 8.33 0.10 -24.37
CA LEU A 577 8.35 1.31 -23.55
C LEU A 577 9.79 1.56 -23.10
N PHE A 578 10.40 2.62 -23.63
CA PHE A 578 11.76 3.04 -23.31
C PHE A 578 11.76 4.12 -22.23
N LEU A 579 12.57 3.92 -21.19
CA LEU A 579 12.69 4.78 -20.02
C LEU A 579 14.02 5.55 -20.11
N LEU A 580 13.97 6.84 -20.46
CA LEU A 580 15.18 7.67 -20.57
C LEU A 580 15.27 8.67 -19.42
N ASP A 581 16.40 8.65 -18.71
CA ASP A 581 16.74 9.62 -17.66
C ASP A 581 18.27 9.70 -17.49
N HIS A 582 18.75 10.78 -16.90
CA HIS A 582 20.17 10.90 -16.54
C HIS A 582 20.46 10.30 -15.16
N ASP A 583 19.43 10.10 -14.33
CA ASP A 583 19.54 9.56 -12.98
C ASP A 583 19.31 8.04 -12.98
N GLU A 584 20.41 7.29 -12.89
CA GLU A 584 20.39 5.81 -12.88
C GLU A 584 19.60 5.24 -11.70
N SER A 585 19.64 5.90 -10.54
CA SER A 585 18.96 5.43 -9.33
C SER A 585 17.45 5.57 -9.48
N ASN A 586 16.99 6.66 -10.08
CA ASN A 586 15.58 6.86 -10.37
C ASN A 586 15.05 5.91 -11.44
N LEU A 587 15.84 5.62 -12.47
CA LEU A 587 15.49 4.62 -13.49
C LEU A 587 15.43 3.23 -12.91
N HIS A 588 16.42 2.84 -12.11
CA HIS A 588 16.47 1.52 -11.49
C HIS A 588 15.27 1.30 -10.54
N ARG A 589 14.94 2.30 -9.72
CA ARG A 589 13.73 2.25 -8.88
C ARG A 589 12.46 2.15 -9.72
N LEU A 590 12.34 2.93 -10.81
CA LEU A 590 11.18 2.85 -11.70
C LEU A 590 11.08 1.48 -12.39
N GLN A 591 12.20 0.89 -12.79
CA GLN A 591 12.26 -0.46 -13.36
C GLN A 591 11.69 -1.48 -12.37
N LEU A 592 12.20 -1.48 -11.14
CA LEU A 592 11.70 -2.35 -10.07
C LEU A 592 10.20 -2.15 -9.85
N GLU A 593 9.72 -0.90 -9.79
CA GLU A 593 8.31 -0.57 -9.63
C GLU A 593 7.44 -1.07 -10.79
N LEU A 594 7.94 -1.00 -12.01
CA LEU A 594 7.20 -1.45 -13.19
C LEU A 594 7.23 -2.98 -13.29
N TYR A 595 8.41 -3.57 -13.32
CA TYR A 595 8.63 -4.96 -13.75
C TYR A 595 8.69 -5.96 -12.58
N GLY A 596 8.96 -5.51 -11.36
CA GLY A 596 9.02 -6.37 -10.17
C GLY A 596 10.35 -7.13 -10.02
N ASP A 597 11.29 -6.95 -10.95
CA ASP A 597 12.64 -7.46 -10.88
C ASP A 597 13.66 -6.43 -11.42
N ALA A 598 14.93 -6.67 -11.11
CA ALA A 598 16.07 -5.83 -11.51
C ALA A 598 16.78 -6.40 -12.75
N LEU A 599 16.13 -7.24 -13.55
CA LEU A 599 16.80 -7.81 -14.73
C LEU A 599 17.09 -6.68 -15.72
N LEU A 600 18.37 -6.43 -16.00
CA LEU A 600 18.81 -5.45 -17.00
C LEU A 600 18.05 -5.71 -18.30
N SER A 601 17.16 -4.79 -18.67
CA SER A 601 16.39 -4.83 -19.90
C SER A 601 16.89 -3.74 -20.84
N ASP A 602 16.85 -4.01 -22.15
CA ASP A 602 17.20 -3.04 -23.20
C ASP A 602 16.25 -1.83 -23.24
N ASP A 603 15.22 -1.82 -22.40
CA ASP A 603 14.19 -0.78 -22.32
C ASP A 603 14.64 0.43 -21.46
N ILE A 604 15.82 0.39 -20.81
CA ILE A 604 16.36 1.47 -19.97
C ILE A 604 17.48 2.22 -20.69
N VAL A 605 17.35 3.54 -20.75
CA VAL A 605 18.27 4.42 -21.46
C VAL A 605 18.84 5.47 -20.52
N ILE A 606 20.03 5.21 -19.99
CA ILE A 606 20.78 6.23 -19.25
C ILE A 606 21.34 7.24 -20.27
N SER A 607 20.86 8.47 -20.21
CA SER A 607 21.28 9.55 -21.11
C SER A 607 20.90 10.91 -20.55
N ASP A 608 21.78 11.90 -20.75
CA ASP A 608 21.43 13.31 -20.61
C ASP A 608 20.90 13.84 -21.95
N ILE A 609 19.76 14.53 -21.93
CA ILE A 609 19.17 15.18 -23.13
C ILE A 609 20.06 16.30 -23.68
N ARG A 610 21.03 16.78 -22.89
CA ARG A 610 22.05 17.75 -23.29
C ARG A 610 23.10 17.15 -24.24
N ASP A 611 23.27 15.83 -24.27
CA ASP A 611 24.21 15.15 -25.14
C ASP A 611 23.57 14.83 -26.50
N ARG A 612 23.76 15.73 -27.47
CA ARG A 612 23.19 15.58 -28.82
C ARG A 612 23.63 14.28 -29.53
N PRO A 613 24.93 13.96 -29.65
CA PRO A 613 25.36 12.69 -30.27
C PRO A 613 24.70 11.46 -29.65
N ARG A 614 24.54 11.43 -28.32
CA ARG A 614 23.86 10.33 -27.63
C ARG A 614 22.37 10.29 -27.94
N ILE A 615 21.67 11.43 -27.95
CA ILE A 615 20.26 11.49 -28.33
C ILE A 615 20.04 11.04 -29.78
N ASP A 616 20.88 11.49 -30.71
CA ASP A 616 20.83 11.04 -32.11
C ASP A 616 21.07 9.53 -32.23
N GLN A 617 21.99 8.97 -31.43
CA GLN A 617 22.19 7.51 -31.35
C GLN A 617 20.93 6.79 -30.84
N VAL A 618 20.32 7.26 -29.76
CA VAL A 618 19.12 6.66 -29.15
C VAL A 618 17.95 6.62 -30.14
N PHE A 619 17.68 7.72 -30.85
CA PHE A 619 16.58 7.76 -31.83
C PHE A 619 16.84 6.85 -33.04
N ARG A 620 18.09 6.74 -33.47
CA ARG A 620 18.50 5.84 -34.55
C ARG A 620 18.32 4.37 -34.17
N GLU A 621 18.68 3.99 -32.95
CA GLU A 621 18.60 2.60 -32.45
C GLU A 621 17.17 2.21 -32.08
N LEU A 622 16.47 3.04 -31.31
CA LEU A 622 15.17 2.68 -30.73
C LEU A 622 13.98 2.99 -31.64
N ARG A 623 14.16 3.92 -32.60
CA ARG A 623 13.13 4.37 -33.54
C ARG A 623 11.76 4.62 -32.87
N PRO A 624 11.68 5.49 -31.84
CA PRO A 624 10.44 5.69 -31.11
C PRO A 624 9.36 6.30 -32.02
N GLU A 625 8.17 5.71 -31.98
CA GLU A 625 6.98 6.21 -32.70
C GLU A 625 6.28 7.31 -31.91
N ILE A 626 6.35 7.26 -30.58
CA ILE A 626 5.77 8.28 -29.69
C ILE A 626 6.82 8.70 -28.67
N VAL A 627 6.97 10.01 -28.48
CA VAL A 627 7.88 10.58 -27.48
C VAL A 627 7.08 11.45 -26.51
N PHE A 628 7.15 11.11 -25.23
CA PHE A 628 6.68 11.94 -24.12
C PHE A 628 7.87 12.61 -23.44
N HIS A 629 8.00 13.93 -23.60
CA HIS A 629 9.14 14.67 -23.10
C HIS A 629 8.87 15.32 -21.74
N ALA A 630 9.25 14.61 -20.66
CA ALA A 630 9.12 15.10 -19.27
C ALA A 630 10.44 15.60 -18.66
N ALA A 631 11.59 15.31 -19.27
CA ALA A 631 12.91 15.73 -18.77
C ALA A 631 13.07 17.26 -18.79
N ALA A 632 13.18 17.88 -17.62
CA ALA A 632 13.43 19.31 -17.46
C ALA A 632 13.73 19.69 -16.02
N HIS A 633 14.41 20.82 -15.84
CA HIS A 633 14.48 21.50 -14.54
C HIS A 633 13.19 22.26 -14.25
N LYS A 634 12.65 22.09 -13.04
CA LYS A 634 11.33 22.61 -12.65
C LYS A 634 11.32 23.59 -11.45
N HIS A 635 12.44 23.76 -10.74
CA HIS A 635 12.48 24.55 -9.50
C HIS A 635 12.76 26.03 -9.79
N LEU A 636 11.73 26.87 -9.78
CA LEU A 636 11.82 28.30 -10.10
C LEU A 636 12.94 29.02 -9.33
N PRO A 637 13.04 28.95 -7.98
CA PRO A 637 14.08 29.69 -7.26
C PRO A 637 15.51 29.26 -7.63
N LEU A 638 15.70 27.98 -7.98
CA LEU A 638 17.00 27.47 -8.40
C LEU A 638 17.33 27.93 -9.82
N LEU A 639 16.36 27.97 -10.72
CA LEU A 639 16.58 28.44 -12.08
C LEU A 639 16.76 29.96 -12.18
N GLU A 640 16.24 30.75 -11.24
CA GLU A 640 16.60 32.16 -11.14
C GLU A 640 18.08 32.35 -10.78
N ARG A 641 18.63 31.48 -9.93
CA ARG A 641 20.05 31.50 -9.54
C ARG A 641 20.97 30.86 -10.60
N HIS A 642 20.47 29.87 -11.32
CA HIS A 642 21.23 29.08 -12.30
C HIS A 642 20.54 29.08 -13.67
N PRO A 643 20.37 30.24 -14.32
CA PRO A 643 19.59 30.32 -15.56
C PRO A 643 20.21 29.58 -16.74
N CYS A 644 21.54 29.47 -16.78
CA CYS A 644 22.25 28.70 -17.79
C CYS A 644 21.83 27.22 -17.77
N GLU A 645 21.56 26.64 -16.59
CA GLU A 645 21.10 25.25 -16.48
C GLU A 645 19.68 25.06 -17.00
N GLY A 646 18.83 26.06 -16.82
CA GLY A 646 17.49 26.10 -17.42
C GLY A 646 17.55 26.11 -18.94
N VAL A 647 18.47 26.90 -19.52
CA VAL A 647 18.68 26.92 -20.99
C VAL A 647 19.20 25.58 -21.51
N LYS A 648 20.26 25.04 -20.91
CA LYS A 648 20.86 23.76 -21.34
C LYS A 648 19.85 22.61 -21.31
N SER A 649 19.07 22.50 -20.24
CA SER A 649 18.10 21.41 -20.11
C SER A 649 16.80 21.69 -20.86
N ASN A 650 16.12 22.78 -20.54
CA ASN A 650 14.73 23.00 -20.98
C ASN A 650 14.66 23.49 -22.43
N VAL A 651 15.70 24.16 -22.93
CA VAL A 651 15.70 24.73 -24.30
C VAL A 651 16.54 23.86 -25.23
N MET A 652 17.85 23.77 -24.99
CA MET A 652 18.79 23.03 -25.84
C MET A 652 18.47 21.53 -25.86
N GLY A 653 18.23 20.91 -24.71
CA GLY A 653 17.82 19.51 -24.63
C GLY A 653 16.50 19.20 -25.35
N THR A 654 15.52 20.11 -25.27
CA THR A 654 14.28 20.00 -26.06
C THR A 654 14.57 20.05 -27.56
N GLU A 655 15.44 20.97 -28.01
CA GLU A 655 15.80 21.06 -29.43
C GLU A 655 16.49 19.80 -29.93
N HIS A 656 17.38 19.18 -29.13
CA HIS A 656 18.01 17.91 -29.49
C HIS A 656 16.97 16.81 -29.74
N LEU A 657 16.03 16.65 -28.82
CA LEU A 657 14.97 15.64 -28.93
C LEU A 657 14.03 15.92 -30.10
N VAL A 658 13.65 17.17 -30.32
CA VAL A 658 12.78 17.58 -31.44
C VAL A 658 13.46 17.31 -32.79
N ARG A 659 14.74 17.66 -32.92
CA ARG A 659 15.53 17.38 -34.14
C ARG A 659 15.67 15.89 -34.39
N ALA A 660 15.97 15.11 -33.36
CA ALA A 660 16.10 13.66 -33.47
C ALA A 660 14.76 13.00 -33.84
N ALA A 661 13.66 13.43 -33.23
CA ALA A 661 12.31 12.94 -33.55
C ALA A 661 11.94 13.19 -35.01
N ALA A 662 12.19 14.41 -35.51
CA ALA A 662 11.95 14.75 -36.91
C ALA A 662 12.84 13.95 -37.87
N ALA A 663 14.14 13.82 -37.57
CA ALA A 663 15.10 13.12 -38.41
C ALA A 663 14.84 11.61 -38.50
N HIS A 664 14.25 11.01 -37.45
CA HIS A 664 14.03 9.57 -37.37
C HIS A 664 12.58 9.13 -37.57
N GLY A 665 11.68 10.04 -37.91
CA GLY A 665 10.30 9.74 -38.30
C GLY A 665 9.41 9.32 -37.12
N THR A 666 9.60 9.91 -35.95
CA THR A 666 8.65 9.76 -34.84
C THR A 666 7.27 10.24 -35.28
N GLU A 667 6.20 9.53 -34.93
CA GLU A 667 4.83 9.93 -35.32
C GLU A 667 4.31 11.07 -34.46
N ARG A 668 4.54 10.99 -33.14
CA ARG A 668 4.00 11.97 -32.17
C ARG A 668 5.04 12.36 -31.12
N PHE A 669 5.15 13.66 -30.88
CA PHE A 669 6.03 14.23 -29.87
C PHE A 669 5.22 15.18 -28.98
N VAL A 670 5.18 14.90 -27.68
CA VAL A 670 4.46 15.72 -26.70
C VAL A 670 5.46 16.30 -25.69
N LEU A 671 5.61 17.62 -25.69
CA LEU A 671 6.38 18.37 -24.70
C LEU A 671 5.56 18.64 -23.44
N ILE A 672 6.16 18.43 -22.27
CA ILE A 672 5.58 18.86 -20.99
C ILE A 672 6.12 20.23 -20.59
N SER A 673 5.22 21.21 -20.52
CA SER A 673 5.46 22.59 -20.10
C SER A 673 4.70 22.92 -18.81
N THR A 674 4.63 24.20 -18.45
CA THR A 674 4.05 24.72 -17.20
C THR A 674 3.26 26.00 -17.47
N ASP A 675 2.26 26.28 -16.65
CA ASP A 675 1.53 27.54 -16.58
C ASP A 675 2.45 28.78 -16.55
N LYS A 676 3.62 28.69 -15.92
CA LYS A 676 4.62 29.78 -15.86
C LYS A 676 5.15 30.20 -17.23
N ALA A 677 4.98 29.36 -18.26
CA ALA A 677 5.31 29.70 -19.64
C ALA A 677 4.29 30.67 -20.27
N ALA A 678 3.07 30.75 -19.72
CA ALA A 678 2.11 31.80 -20.06
C ALA A 678 2.60 33.13 -19.46
N ASP A 679 2.86 34.11 -20.33
CA ASP A 679 3.40 35.42 -19.96
C ASP A 679 4.63 35.32 -19.02
N PRO A 680 5.78 34.85 -19.54
CA PRO A 680 6.90 34.45 -18.72
C PRO A 680 7.63 35.64 -18.10
N VAL A 681 7.67 35.68 -16.76
CA VAL A 681 8.45 36.67 -15.97
C VAL A 681 9.62 36.05 -15.20
N SER A 682 9.68 34.70 -15.16
CA SER A 682 10.76 33.92 -14.54
C SER A 682 11.56 33.17 -15.57
N VAL A 683 12.79 32.79 -15.22
CA VAL A 683 13.67 31.97 -16.07
C VAL A 683 13.03 30.60 -16.37
N LEU A 684 12.36 29.99 -15.40
CA LEU A 684 11.60 28.76 -15.62
C LEU A 684 10.54 28.96 -16.70
N GLY A 685 9.72 30.00 -16.55
CA GLY A 685 8.70 30.35 -17.53
C GLY A 685 9.28 30.64 -18.91
N ALA A 686 10.34 31.43 -18.97
CA ALA A 686 11.01 31.82 -20.22
C ALA A 686 11.59 30.61 -20.96
N THR A 687 12.34 29.76 -20.26
CA THR A 687 12.94 28.57 -20.87
C THR A 687 11.87 27.56 -21.34
N LYS A 688 10.78 27.39 -20.60
CA LYS A 688 9.65 26.55 -21.01
C LYS A 688 8.85 27.14 -22.17
N ARG A 689 8.69 28.47 -22.23
CA ARG A 689 8.10 29.14 -23.39
C ARG A 689 8.95 28.97 -24.65
N LEU A 690 10.28 29.08 -24.54
CA LEU A 690 11.16 28.78 -25.68
C LEU A 690 11.05 27.32 -26.13
N ALA A 691 10.92 26.38 -25.20
CA ALA A 691 10.69 24.96 -25.52
C ALA A 691 9.39 24.77 -26.32
N GLU A 692 8.29 25.44 -25.93
CA GLU A 692 7.03 25.45 -26.69
C GLU A 692 7.23 26.01 -28.10
N LEU A 693 7.96 27.13 -28.25
CA LEU A 693 8.23 27.75 -29.54
C LEU A 693 9.09 26.85 -30.45
N ILE A 694 10.04 26.11 -29.89
CA ILE A 694 10.86 25.12 -30.63
C ILE A 694 9.97 24.01 -31.20
N VAL A 695 9.06 23.47 -30.38
CA VAL A 695 8.10 22.43 -30.79
C VAL A 695 7.14 22.95 -31.86
N GLN A 696 6.65 24.18 -31.71
CA GLN A 696 5.77 24.82 -32.68
C GLN A 696 6.48 25.12 -34.01
N GLU A 697 7.74 25.55 -33.98
CA GLU A 697 8.52 25.79 -35.19
C GLU A 697 8.83 24.48 -35.91
N ALA A 698 9.15 23.42 -35.17
CA ALA A 698 9.34 22.08 -35.73
C ALA A 698 8.08 21.55 -36.42
N GLN A 699 6.88 21.77 -35.84
CA GLN A 699 5.61 21.44 -36.51
C GLN A 699 5.48 22.12 -37.88
N ARG A 700 5.88 23.39 -38.00
CA ARG A 700 5.76 24.15 -39.26
C ARG A 700 6.76 23.69 -40.32
N GLY A 701 7.97 23.34 -39.88
CA GLY A 701 9.03 22.83 -40.74
C GLY A 701 8.88 21.35 -41.09
N SER A 702 7.96 20.62 -40.46
CA SER A 702 7.77 19.17 -40.60
C SER A 702 7.09 18.83 -41.94
N PRO A 703 7.76 18.13 -42.87
CA PRO A 703 7.12 17.59 -44.06
C PRO A 703 6.36 16.31 -43.67
N ALA A 704 5.04 16.43 -43.46
CA ALA A 704 4.04 15.34 -43.43
C ALA A 704 4.33 14.08 -42.58
N GLY A 705 5.18 14.14 -41.55
CA GLY A 705 5.57 12.97 -40.73
C GLY A 705 5.20 13.08 -39.25
N THR A 706 5.91 13.94 -38.51
CA THR A 706 5.78 14.04 -37.05
C THR A 706 4.78 15.10 -36.62
N VAL A 707 3.88 14.74 -35.71
CA VAL A 707 2.98 15.66 -35.01
C VAL A 707 3.65 16.12 -33.70
N PHE A 708 4.00 17.41 -33.65
CA PHE A 708 4.60 18.05 -32.49
C PHE A 708 3.55 18.84 -31.71
N THR A 709 3.44 18.61 -30.42
CA THR A 709 2.50 19.32 -29.54
C THR A 709 3.10 19.53 -28.15
N ALA A 710 2.47 20.38 -27.34
CA ALA A 710 2.85 20.59 -25.96
C ALA A 710 1.63 20.58 -25.03
N VAL A 711 1.88 20.38 -23.74
CA VAL A 711 0.89 20.56 -22.67
C VAL A 711 1.40 21.56 -21.64
N ARG A 712 0.53 22.31 -20.97
CA ARG A 712 0.90 23.11 -19.80
C ARG A 712 0.22 22.59 -18.54
N PHE A 713 1.03 22.38 -17.51
CA PHE A 713 0.54 21.99 -16.19
C PHE A 713 0.45 23.18 -15.24
N GLY A 714 -0.53 23.12 -14.35
CA GLY A 714 -0.48 23.86 -13.10
C GLY A 714 0.48 23.21 -12.10
N ASN A 715 0.30 23.51 -10.82
CA ASN A 715 1.01 22.84 -9.75
C ASN A 715 0.48 21.41 -9.56
N VAL A 716 1.36 20.43 -9.74
CA VAL A 716 1.02 19.00 -9.59
C VAL A 716 1.19 18.54 -8.14
N LEU A 717 0.10 18.19 -7.48
CA LEU A 717 0.09 17.61 -6.14
C LEU A 717 0.61 16.17 -6.13
N GLY A 718 1.22 15.76 -5.02
CA GLY A 718 1.79 14.41 -4.88
C GLY A 718 3.10 14.17 -5.65
N SER A 719 3.67 15.19 -6.29
CA SER A 719 4.99 15.09 -6.92
C SER A 719 6.13 15.30 -5.92
N ARG A 720 7.32 14.73 -6.18
CA ARG A 720 8.51 14.91 -5.31
C ARG A 720 8.92 16.37 -5.27
N GLY A 721 9.22 16.85 -4.05
CA GLY A 721 9.59 18.24 -3.78
C GLY A 721 8.46 19.23 -4.07
N SER A 722 7.20 18.78 -4.03
CA SER A 722 6.02 19.64 -4.17
C SER A 722 5.65 20.31 -2.85
N LEU A 723 4.76 21.29 -2.94
CA LEU A 723 4.28 22.07 -1.79
C LEU A 723 3.84 21.17 -0.63
N LEU A 724 3.01 20.15 -0.87
CA LEU A 724 2.49 19.30 0.21
C LEU A 724 3.56 18.48 0.90
N SER A 725 4.58 18.00 0.19
CA SER A 725 5.70 17.30 0.84
C SER A 725 6.47 18.21 1.80
N VAL A 726 6.68 19.47 1.43
CA VAL A 726 7.34 20.46 2.30
C VAL A 726 6.45 20.83 3.48
N VAL A 727 5.16 21.01 3.25
CA VAL A 727 4.18 21.30 4.33
C VAL A 727 4.10 20.13 5.31
N ALA A 728 4.04 18.89 4.83
CA ALA A 728 4.02 17.70 5.67
C ALA A 728 5.26 17.59 6.56
N GLU A 729 6.45 17.84 6.01
CA GLU A 729 7.70 17.86 6.78
C GLU A 729 7.74 18.99 7.82
N GLN A 730 7.31 20.20 7.44
CA GLN A 730 7.23 21.35 8.34
C GLN A 730 6.25 21.08 9.49
N LEU A 731 5.09 20.49 9.21
CA LEU A 731 4.11 20.09 10.23
C LEU A 731 4.66 18.97 11.13
N GLY A 732 5.28 17.93 10.55
CA GLY A 732 5.81 16.79 11.31
C GLY A 732 6.96 17.14 12.25
N THR A 733 7.71 18.20 11.95
CA THR A 733 8.78 18.73 12.81
C THR A 733 8.30 19.80 13.80
N GLY A 734 7.01 20.17 13.78
CA GLY A 734 6.45 21.25 14.59
C GLY A 734 6.90 22.65 14.18
N SER A 735 7.50 22.80 13.00
CA SER A 735 7.98 24.09 12.48
C SER A 735 6.84 24.91 11.85
N ALA A 736 6.97 26.24 11.88
CA ALA A 736 6.04 27.13 11.18
C ALA A 736 6.03 26.83 9.66
N VAL A 737 4.84 26.61 9.10
CA VAL A 737 4.66 26.37 7.66
C VAL A 737 4.92 27.66 6.91
N THR A 738 5.81 27.63 5.92
CA THR A 738 6.18 28.84 5.18
C THR A 738 5.30 29.04 3.94
N VAL A 739 4.63 30.18 3.84
CA VAL A 739 3.86 30.59 2.65
C VAL A 739 4.42 31.90 2.11
N THR A 740 4.47 32.08 0.79
CA THR A 740 5.13 33.27 0.21
C THR A 740 4.33 34.55 0.42
N HIS A 741 3.02 34.52 0.20
CA HIS A 741 2.14 35.66 0.40
C HIS A 741 0.72 35.18 0.80
N PRO A 742 -0.03 35.91 1.64
CA PRO A 742 -1.39 35.51 2.04
C PRO A 742 -2.34 35.31 0.86
N ASP A 743 -2.25 36.18 -0.16
CA ASP A 743 -3.11 36.13 -1.35
C ASP A 743 -2.54 35.33 -2.52
N VAL A 744 -1.47 34.55 -2.32
CA VAL A 744 -0.85 33.78 -3.42
C VAL A 744 -1.77 32.65 -3.85
N THR A 745 -2.14 32.62 -5.14
CA THR A 745 -3.01 31.58 -5.72
C THR A 745 -2.32 30.74 -6.78
N ARG A 746 -2.64 29.46 -6.85
CA ARG A 746 -2.09 28.54 -7.86
C ARG A 746 -3.19 27.64 -8.41
N PHE A 747 -3.09 27.28 -9.69
CA PHE A 747 -3.89 26.20 -10.25
C PHE A 747 -3.27 24.87 -9.82
N PHE A 748 -4.11 23.94 -9.35
CA PHE A 748 -3.66 22.63 -8.90
C PHE A 748 -4.30 21.53 -9.73
N MET A 749 -3.51 20.49 -9.94
CA MET A 749 -3.94 19.25 -10.56
C MET A 749 -3.29 18.04 -9.88
N THR A 750 -3.91 16.87 -10.01
CA THR A 750 -3.30 15.60 -9.56
C THR A 750 -2.23 15.12 -10.53
N ILE A 751 -1.43 14.15 -10.09
CA ILE A 751 -0.40 13.54 -10.95
C ILE A 751 -1.06 12.68 -12.05
N GLU A 752 -2.19 12.07 -11.73
CA GLU A 752 -3.05 11.32 -12.65
C GLU A 752 -3.68 12.26 -13.70
N GLU A 753 -4.21 13.42 -13.30
CA GLU A 753 -4.70 14.46 -14.22
C GLU A 753 -3.60 14.93 -15.18
N ALA A 754 -2.37 15.10 -14.68
CA ALA A 754 -1.24 15.55 -15.48
C ALA A 754 -0.83 14.53 -16.53
N ALA A 755 -0.72 13.25 -16.15
CA ALA A 755 -0.43 12.17 -17.08
C ALA A 755 -1.58 11.97 -18.08
N GLY A 756 -2.83 12.09 -17.63
CA GLY A 756 -4.01 11.98 -18.49
C GLY A 756 -4.07 13.07 -19.55
N LEU A 757 -3.76 14.33 -19.19
CA LEU A 757 -3.67 15.44 -20.16
C LEU A 757 -2.64 15.16 -21.26
N VAL A 758 -1.48 14.58 -20.92
CA VAL A 758 -0.44 14.24 -21.90
C VAL A 758 -0.90 13.16 -22.88
N LEU A 759 -1.57 12.12 -22.36
CA LEU A 759 -2.06 11.01 -23.18
C LEU A 759 -3.19 11.46 -24.12
N GLU A 760 -4.11 12.30 -23.63
CA GLU A 760 -5.15 12.90 -24.46
C GLU A 760 -4.59 13.88 -25.48
N ALA A 761 -3.62 14.71 -25.09
CA ALA A 761 -2.95 15.61 -26.03
C ALA A 761 -2.31 14.83 -27.18
N ALA A 762 -1.66 13.69 -26.89
CA ALA A 762 -1.11 12.83 -27.93
C ALA A 762 -2.17 12.34 -28.92
N ARG A 763 -3.38 12.00 -28.45
CA ARG A 763 -4.49 11.56 -29.29
C ARG A 763 -5.07 12.72 -30.11
N MET A 764 -5.34 13.85 -29.48
CA MET A 764 -6.07 14.98 -30.07
C MET A 764 -5.22 15.86 -30.98
N ALA A 765 -3.90 15.89 -30.79
CA ALA A 765 -3.02 16.78 -31.52
C ALA A 765 -3.11 16.56 -33.03
N ALA A 766 -3.35 17.65 -33.75
CA ALA A 766 -3.17 17.77 -35.18
C ALA A 766 -1.85 18.49 -35.53
N GLY A 767 -1.22 19.16 -34.56
CA GLY A 767 0.11 19.76 -34.66
C GLY A 767 0.15 21.21 -34.19
N GLY A 768 1.15 21.52 -33.36
CA GLY A 768 1.50 22.87 -32.91
C GLY A 768 0.64 23.41 -31.75
N GLU A 769 -0.38 22.66 -31.31
CA GLU A 769 -1.24 23.07 -30.21
C GLU A 769 -0.51 22.98 -28.86
N VAL A 770 -0.94 23.83 -27.94
CA VAL A 770 -0.58 23.74 -26.52
C VAL A 770 -1.85 23.43 -25.72
N PHE A 771 -1.96 22.22 -25.18
CA PHE A 771 -3.14 21.79 -24.45
C PHE A 771 -3.03 22.13 -22.96
N VAL A 772 -4.14 22.57 -22.38
CA VAL A 772 -4.23 22.97 -20.97
C VAL A 772 -5.50 22.35 -20.38
N LEU A 773 -5.37 21.75 -19.19
CA LEU A 773 -6.52 21.25 -18.46
C LEU A 773 -7.30 22.42 -17.85
N ASP A 774 -8.63 22.36 -17.95
CA ASP A 774 -9.51 23.30 -17.27
C ASP A 774 -9.54 22.98 -15.75
N MET A 775 -8.66 23.66 -15.02
CA MET A 775 -8.51 23.49 -13.57
C MET A 775 -9.48 24.37 -12.76
N HIS A 776 -10.47 24.99 -13.40
CA HIS A 776 -11.42 25.92 -12.79
C HIS A 776 -10.71 27.11 -12.12
N ASP A 777 -11.13 27.51 -10.91
CA ASP A 777 -10.56 28.66 -10.20
C ASP A 777 -9.23 28.32 -9.50
N PRO A 778 -8.26 29.25 -9.46
CA PRO A 778 -7.01 29.04 -8.74
C PRO A 778 -7.24 29.08 -7.22
N ILE A 779 -6.44 28.32 -6.48
CA ILE A 779 -6.62 28.12 -5.03
C ILE A 779 -5.56 28.90 -4.27
N ARG A 780 -5.97 29.58 -3.18
CA ARG A 780 -5.02 30.23 -2.25
C ARG A 780 -4.20 29.18 -1.50
N ILE A 781 -2.89 29.39 -1.46
CA ILE A 781 -1.98 28.46 -0.78
C ILE A 781 -2.26 28.36 0.72
N VAL A 782 -2.65 29.47 1.36
CA VAL A 782 -3.03 29.48 2.78
C VAL A 782 -4.20 28.53 3.06
N ASP A 783 -5.23 28.56 2.21
CA ASP A 783 -6.41 27.71 2.38
C ASP A 783 -6.04 26.23 2.18
N LEU A 784 -5.17 25.93 1.22
CA LEU A 784 -4.65 24.58 1.00
C LEU A 784 -3.86 24.07 2.22
N VAL A 785 -2.97 24.88 2.78
CA VAL A 785 -2.17 24.52 3.97
C VAL A 785 -3.07 24.24 5.17
N ARG A 786 -4.07 25.09 5.42
CA ARG A 786 -5.01 24.92 6.53
C ARG A 786 -5.83 23.65 6.38
N LYS A 787 -6.38 23.38 5.19
CA LYS A 787 -7.10 22.12 4.91
C LYS A 787 -6.20 20.90 5.09
N PHE A 788 -4.93 21.00 4.69
CA PHE A 788 -3.98 19.90 4.81
C PHE A 788 -3.67 19.62 6.29
N ALA A 789 -3.38 20.64 7.08
CA ALA A 789 -3.14 20.52 8.52
C ALA A 789 -4.34 19.88 9.25
N GLN A 790 -5.57 20.29 8.92
CA GLN A 790 -6.79 19.67 9.45
C GLN A 790 -6.89 18.18 9.12
N SER A 791 -6.56 17.79 7.88
CA SER A 791 -6.64 16.38 7.46
C SER A 791 -5.64 15.46 8.16
N VAL A 792 -4.58 16.01 8.75
CA VAL A 792 -3.58 15.28 9.55
C VAL A 792 -3.73 15.52 11.06
N ASN A 793 -4.89 16.01 11.51
CA ASN A 793 -5.21 16.28 12.92
C ASN A 793 -4.30 17.31 13.61
N VAL A 794 -3.81 18.31 12.87
CA VAL A 794 -3.08 19.47 13.41
C VAL A 794 -3.95 20.72 13.26
N PRO A 795 -4.80 21.06 14.26
CA PRO A 795 -5.76 22.16 14.15
C PRO A 795 -5.09 23.55 14.19
N ASP A 796 -3.99 23.70 14.92
CA ASP A 796 -3.30 24.98 15.15
C ASP A 796 -2.03 25.10 14.29
N VAL A 797 -2.20 25.24 12.97
CA VAL A 797 -1.07 25.46 12.05
C VAL A 797 -0.58 26.91 12.10
N HIS A 798 0.68 27.10 12.54
CA HIS A 798 1.33 28.40 12.48
C HIS A 798 1.89 28.64 11.07
N ILE A 799 1.33 29.61 10.35
CA ILE A 799 1.79 30.00 9.00
C ILE A 799 2.71 31.23 9.12
N ARG A 800 3.94 31.11 8.62
CA ARG A 800 4.88 32.24 8.51
C ARG A 800 4.97 32.69 7.06
N PHE A 801 4.66 33.96 6.80
CA PHE A 801 4.79 34.53 5.47
C PHE A 801 6.24 34.92 5.16
N THR A 802 6.72 34.65 3.94
CA THR A 802 8.12 34.91 3.55
C THR A 802 8.31 36.06 2.55
N GLY A 803 7.23 36.59 1.98
CA GLY A 803 7.28 37.44 0.80
C GLY A 803 7.40 36.62 -0.50
N LEU A 804 6.99 37.23 -1.62
CA LEU A 804 7.15 36.66 -2.97
C LEU A 804 8.63 36.60 -3.35
N ARG A 805 9.03 35.47 -3.93
CA ARG A 805 10.41 35.26 -4.39
C ARG A 805 10.62 35.92 -5.75
N GLN A 806 11.88 36.16 -6.12
CA GLN A 806 12.22 36.68 -7.44
C GLN A 806 11.60 35.82 -8.56
N GLY A 807 10.93 36.46 -9.51
CA GLY A 807 10.27 35.80 -10.63
C GLY A 807 8.96 35.08 -10.29
N GLU A 808 8.55 35.06 -9.02
CA GLU A 808 7.28 34.47 -8.59
C GLU A 808 6.12 35.44 -8.80
N LYS A 809 5.06 35.00 -9.49
CA LYS A 809 3.83 35.79 -9.63
C LYS A 809 2.95 35.62 -8.39
N LEU A 810 2.18 36.66 -8.07
CA LEU A 810 1.12 36.54 -7.06
C LEU A 810 0.06 35.53 -7.52
N ASN A 811 -0.41 35.67 -8.76
CA ASN A 811 -1.38 34.80 -9.40
C ASN A 811 -0.81 34.31 -10.74
N GLU A 812 -0.86 33.00 -10.97
CA GLU A 812 -0.49 32.42 -12.27
C GLU A 812 -1.64 32.57 -13.27
N THR A 813 -1.34 32.45 -14.55
CA THR A 813 -2.33 32.43 -15.64
C THR A 813 -2.15 31.17 -16.49
N LEU A 814 -3.24 30.58 -16.95
CA LEU A 814 -3.18 29.37 -17.80
C LEU A 814 -2.91 29.69 -19.27
N PHE A 815 -3.38 30.86 -19.71
CA PHE A 815 -3.24 31.36 -21.08
C PHE A 815 -2.52 32.71 -21.07
N SER A 816 -1.68 32.93 -22.07
CA SER A 816 -1.07 34.24 -22.29
C SER A 816 -2.13 35.24 -22.74
N ARG A 817 -1.92 36.52 -22.41
CA ARG A 817 -2.70 37.64 -22.99
C ARG A 817 -2.75 37.67 -24.52
N HIS A 818 -1.79 37.01 -25.18
CA HIS A 818 -1.68 36.93 -26.64
C HIS A 818 -2.17 35.59 -27.20
N GLU A 819 -2.80 34.74 -26.40
CA GLU A 819 -3.33 33.45 -26.81
C GLU A 819 -4.86 33.47 -26.78
N ARG A 820 -5.47 32.83 -27.78
CA ARG A 820 -6.89 32.45 -27.72
C ARG A 820 -6.97 31.00 -27.28
N HIS A 821 -7.93 30.69 -26.41
CA HIS A 821 -8.24 29.32 -26.06
C HIS A 821 -9.45 28.85 -26.86
N THR A 822 -9.36 27.63 -27.38
CA THR A 822 -10.46 26.96 -28.07
C THR A 822 -10.79 25.66 -27.35
N ARG A 823 -12.05 25.25 -27.44
CA ARG A 823 -12.47 23.93 -26.94
C ARG A 823 -11.89 22.85 -27.84
N THR A 824 -11.46 21.75 -27.23
CA THR A 824 -11.01 20.56 -27.95
C THR A 824 -12.13 19.54 -28.05
N SER A 825 -11.83 18.38 -28.64
CA SER A 825 -12.75 17.23 -28.59
C SER A 825 -13.00 16.71 -27.17
N HIS A 826 -12.14 17.06 -26.20
CA HIS A 826 -12.31 16.72 -24.80
C HIS A 826 -12.87 17.94 -24.02
N PRO A 827 -13.99 17.79 -23.27
CA PRO A 827 -14.71 18.93 -22.70
C PRO A 827 -13.90 19.73 -21.66
N GLN A 828 -12.94 19.07 -21.00
CA GLN A 828 -12.12 19.67 -19.94
C GLN A 828 -10.69 20.01 -20.39
N ILE A 829 -10.38 19.84 -21.69
CA ILE A 829 -9.08 20.24 -22.24
C ILE A 829 -9.31 21.37 -23.24
N LEU A 830 -8.56 22.44 -23.05
CA LEU A 830 -8.55 23.61 -23.92
C LEU A 830 -7.25 23.60 -24.73
N ALA A 831 -7.31 24.09 -25.96
CA ALA A 831 -6.12 24.31 -26.78
C ALA A 831 -5.80 25.81 -26.82
N ALA A 832 -4.58 26.18 -26.48
CA ALA A 832 -4.05 27.53 -26.63
C ALA A 832 -3.46 27.69 -28.03
N SER A 833 -3.90 28.73 -28.74
CA SER A 833 -3.38 29.15 -30.04
C SER A 833 -2.90 30.59 -29.94
N SER A 834 -1.65 30.87 -30.33
CA SER A 834 -1.14 32.24 -30.38
C SER A 834 -1.92 33.07 -31.41
N THR A 835 -2.25 34.32 -31.06
CA THR A 835 -2.84 35.30 -31.99
C THR A 835 -1.79 35.98 -32.87
N GLN A 836 -0.49 35.73 -32.61
CA GLN A 836 0.67 36.35 -33.23
C GLN A 836 1.65 35.30 -33.81
N GLN A 837 1.11 34.15 -34.25
CA GLN A 837 1.89 32.95 -34.59
C GLN A 837 3.12 33.16 -35.50
N ARG A 838 3.09 34.08 -36.47
CA ARG A 838 4.21 34.33 -37.39
C ARG A 838 5.33 35.23 -36.82
N SER A 839 5.02 36.15 -35.91
CA SER A 839 6.02 37.02 -35.30
C SER A 839 6.76 36.36 -34.14
N ASP A 840 6.12 35.41 -33.46
CA ASP A 840 6.64 34.79 -32.23
C ASP A 840 7.84 33.85 -32.47
N SER A 841 8.02 33.33 -33.69
CA SER A 841 9.13 32.41 -34.03
C SER A 841 10.12 32.98 -35.07
N ALA A 842 9.87 34.18 -35.58
CA ALA A 842 10.71 34.78 -36.62
C ALA A 842 12.15 34.95 -36.11
N GLY A 843 13.11 34.31 -36.79
CA GLY A 843 14.53 34.34 -36.43
C GLY A 843 14.88 33.54 -35.17
N LEU A 844 14.00 32.67 -34.66
CA LEU A 844 14.28 31.86 -33.46
C LEU A 844 15.52 30.96 -33.67
N SER A 845 15.57 30.23 -34.79
CA SER A 845 16.68 29.33 -35.13
C SER A 845 18.03 30.04 -35.30
N GLU A 846 18.03 31.31 -35.73
CA GLU A 846 19.23 32.13 -35.89
C GLU A 846 19.76 32.65 -34.54
N ARG A 847 18.87 32.82 -33.56
CA ARG A 847 19.19 33.45 -32.27
C ARG A 847 19.46 32.44 -31.15
N LEU A 848 18.91 31.23 -31.23
CA LEU A 848 19.16 30.14 -30.28
C LEU A 848 20.66 29.80 -30.10
N PRO A 849 21.50 29.74 -31.17
CA PRO A 849 22.93 29.48 -31.01
C PRO A 849 23.63 30.49 -30.08
N GLY A 850 23.27 31.77 -30.16
CA GLY A 850 23.81 32.79 -29.27
C GLY A 850 23.41 32.59 -27.81
N LEU A 851 22.16 32.16 -27.57
CA LEU A 851 21.67 31.80 -26.23
C LEU A 851 22.41 30.58 -25.67
N TYR A 852 22.65 29.56 -26.49
CA TYR A 852 23.38 28.35 -26.08
C TYR A 852 24.83 28.65 -25.76
N ALA A 853 25.52 29.41 -26.61
CA ALA A 853 26.91 29.80 -26.35
C ALA A 853 27.03 30.60 -25.03
N ALA A 854 26.05 31.46 -24.72
CA ALA A 854 26.00 32.16 -23.44
C ALA A 854 25.79 31.18 -22.26
N ALA A 855 24.90 30.21 -22.39
CA ALA A 855 24.64 29.21 -21.37
C ALA A 855 25.83 28.26 -21.14
N GLU A 856 26.51 27.81 -22.20
CA GLU A 856 27.72 26.97 -22.13
C GLU A 856 28.88 27.67 -21.42
N ARG A 857 29.04 28.98 -21.65
CA ARG A 857 30.01 29.82 -20.91
C ARG A 857 29.57 30.15 -19.48
N ASN A 858 28.39 29.69 -19.05
CA ASN A 858 27.76 30.04 -17.77
C ASN A 858 27.58 31.56 -17.56
N ASP A 859 27.41 32.33 -18.64
CA ASP A 859 27.19 33.77 -18.59
C ASP A 859 25.70 34.07 -18.32
N THR A 860 25.37 34.21 -17.04
CA THR A 860 24.00 34.44 -16.55
C THR A 860 23.38 35.72 -17.11
N ASP A 861 24.16 36.80 -17.20
CA ASP A 861 23.65 38.09 -17.66
C ASP A 861 23.41 38.08 -19.17
N ALA A 862 24.31 37.46 -19.94
CA ALA A 862 24.09 37.26 -21.38
C ALA A 862 22.89 36.35 -21.65
N VAL A 863 22.70 35.29 -20.86
CA VAL A 863 21.50 34.44 -20.94
C VAL A 863 20.24 35.26 -20.70
N ARG A 864 20.18 36.08 -19.64
CA ARG A 864 18.99 36.90 -19.35
C ARG A 864 18.70 37.93 -20.44
N ARG A 865 19.74 38.60 -20.97
CA ARG A 865 19.60 39.52 -22.12
C ARG A 865 19.10 38.79 -23.37
N ALA A 866 19.62 37.60 -23.66
CA ALA A 866 19.20 36.79 -24.79
C ALA A 866 17.74 36.32 -24.63
N LEU A 867 17.35 35.85 -23.43
CA LEU A 867 15.97 35.49 -23.10
C LEU A 867 15.02 36.69 -23.28
N ALA A 868 15.37 37.87 -22.77
CA ALA A 868 14.55 39.07 -22.91
C ALA A 868 14.41 39.52 -24.37
N GLY A 869 15.48 39.37 -25.15
CA GLY A 869 15.44 39.64 -26.57
C GLY A 869 14.56 38.64 -27.35
N LEU A 870 14.48 37.39 -26.90
CA LEU A 870 13.69 36.33 -27.54
C LEU A 870 12.22 36.32 -27.10
N LEU A 871 11.92 36.79 -25.89
CA LEU A 871 10.60 36.73 -25.28
C LEU A 871 10.15 38.12 -24.80
N PRO A 872 9.33 38.82 -25.59
CA PRO A 872 8.77 40.12 -25.20
C PRO A 872 7.99 40.03 -23.88
N GLY A 873 8.45 40.77 -22.88
CA GLY A 873 7.86 40.79 -21.53
C GLY A 873 8.69 40.08 -20.44
N PHE A 874 9.73 39.33 -20.81
CA PHE A 874 10.70 38.81 -19.85
C PHE A 874 11.71 39.91 -19.43
N PRO A 875 11.99 40.10 -18.13
CA PRO A 875 12.89 41.16 -17.68
C PRO A 875 14.36 40.88 -18.06
N ALA A 876 15.00 41.85 -18.73
CA ALA A 876 16.39 41.77 -19.17
C ALA A 876 17.42 41.78 -18.04
N THR A 877 17.03 42.23 -16.84
CA THR A 877 17.88 42.25 -15.64
C THR A 877 17.15 41.58 -14.49
N ALA A 878 17.90 40.90 -13.63
CA ALA A 878 17.39 40.40 -12.36
C ALA A 878 16.95 41.60 -11.50
N ALA A 879 15.74 41.57 -10.95
CA ALA A 879 15.35 42.52 -9.91
C ALA A 879 16.33 42.39 -8.73
N ARG A 880 17.04 43.46 -8.38
CA ARG A 880 17.90 43.50 -7.19
C ARG A 880 17.00 43.45 -5.95
N GLN A 881 16.80 42.26 -5.37
CA GLN A 881 16.37 42.15 -3.99
C GLN A 881 17.61 42.11 -3.09
N PRO A 882 17.70 42.96 -2.04
CA PRO A 882 18.80 42.85 -1.10
C PRO A 882 18.81 41.47 -0.45
N LEU A 883 20.01 40.89 -0.29
CA LEU A 883 20.29 39.71 0.53
C LEU A 883 20.10 40.08 2.01
N SER A 884 18.86 40.25 2.43
CA SER A 884 18.42 40.50 3.79
C SER A 884 16.92 40.20 3.75
N VAL A 885 16.41 39.15 4.38
CA VAL A 885 16.02 39.19 5.80
C VAL A 885 15.44 37.81 6.13
N MET A 886 16.12 37.06 7.00
CA MET A 886 15.57 35.93 7.77
C MET A 886 14.75 36.44 8.99
N THR A 887 14.34 37.71 8.97
CA THR A 887 13.73 38.44 10.08
C THR A 887 12.39 39.08 9.66
N ALA A 888 11.34 38.25 9.61
CA ALA A 888 9.90 38.60 9.56
C ALA A 888 9.41 39.66 8.53
N PRO A 889 8.66 39.27 7.48
CA PRO A 889 8.05 40.23 6.55
C PRO A 889 6.55 40.49 6.78
N TYR A 890 5.94 40.03 7.88
CA TYR A 890 4.61 40.49 8.28
C TYR A 890 4.61 40.83 9.77
N PRO A 891 4.13 42.01 10.19
CA PRO A 891 3.96 42.31 11.61
C PRO A 891 2.98 41.31 12.24
N ASP A 892 3.29 40.87 13.46
CA ASP A 892 2.45 40.01 14.29
C ASP A 892 1.10 40.72 14.56
N GLY A 893 0.15 40.54 13.65
CA GLY A 893 -1.13 41.23 13.67
C GLY A 893 -2.04 40.86 12.50
N PHE A 894 -1.78 39.73 11.84
CA PHE A 894 -2.61 39.16 10.79
C PHE A 894 -3.15 37.79 11.17
#